data_AF-A0A962SQX2-F1
#
_entry.id   AF-A0A962SQX2-F1
#
_cell.length_a   1.000
_cell.length_b   1.000
_cell.length_c   1.000
_cell.angle_alpha   90.00
_cell.angle_beta   90.00
_cell.angle_gamma   90.00
#
_symmetry.space_group_name_H-M   'P 1'
#
loop_
_entity.id
_entity.type
_entity.pdbx_description
1 polymer ?
#
loop_
_entity_poly.entity_id
_entity_poly.type
_entity_poly.pdbx_seq_one_letter_code
_entity_poly.pdbx_strand_id
1 'polypeptide(L)'
;MNKISRYSLFVLLLLCAITPTPPYALESMEVTDIRIEGLQRISAGTVFNYLPVRIGQRITPEDTAGIIRELYKTGFFKDVRLEREGGVLIVSVSERPAIAKIEISGNKSLETDQLLTSLKDIGLAEGRVLNRFLLDQIEQELQRLFYNLGKYAVEVKTEVVPLERNRVAITIDVREGVTARIKKINIVGNQAIDEEELLDQFELSSPNFLSFISKNDQYSKQKLSGDLEKLRSYYLDRGFINFKINSTQVTITPNKQDIYITINLTEGSVYTIRDIKLTGELAAQPEEFYPLIRLKRGTEFSRKLVLESTERVTEMLGDLGYAFANVNSIPDIDEASKEIDITFFVDPGKRVYVRRVNMGGNNETRDEVLRREMRQMESAWFSAAQVKESKKRLQRLDYFEEVHVETPAVPGSTDQVDVNVRVTEKPMGSLGAGIGFSQSQGAIFNASISQNNFLGTGKRVSAALNTSSANTIYSLAYTNPYYTVDGISRGFNLSYKATDFEEVDTARYLIDSFVAGVNFGLPTSETDRLLFTLDLDSTTFKLGDDPSRELKTYQDENGRDSISLNAGLSWSHDSRDSALMPTEGGYQRVAGSVSIPGSDLEYYKFTYTNKYYIPLSNTFTLALEGDFGYGDSYGSTTKLPPWENFFAGGRKTVRGFKDFSLGPRDSQDEPLGGNLKLTGNIEVLFPAPFKLMEKSIRLGLFVDAGNVYDITDTSVELGEIRYSTGVSGFWLSPFGAFGISFGIPLNAESDDETEIFQFAFGSAF
;
A
#
# COMPACT_ATOMS: atom_id res chain seq x y z
N MET A 1 55.87 -29.84 -99.32
CA MET A 1 54.71 -30.75 -99.42
C MET A 1 54.77 -31.75 -98.28
N ASN A 2 53.65 -31.89 -97.56
CA ASN A 2 53.26 -32.94 -96.61
C ASN A 2 54.21 -33.30 -95.45
N LYS A 3 53.75 -33.03 -94.22
CA LYS A 3 53.72 -34.00 -93.11
C LYS A 3 52.97 -33.43 -91.90
N ILE A 4 51.65 -33.66 -91.86
CA ILE A 4 50.87 -33.73 -90.62
C ILE A 4 50.50 -35.20 -90.48
N SER A 5 50.89 -35.86 -89.38
CA SER A 5 50.20 -37.03 -88.79
C SER A 5 51.14 -37.83 -87.88
N ARG A 6 50.85 -37.79 -86.57
CA ARG A 6 50.88 -38.98 -85.68
C ARG A 6 50.30 -38.73 -84.27
N TYR A 7 50.03 -37.49 -83.86
CA TYR A 7 49.46 -37.19 -82.54
C TYR A 7 47.93 -37.06 -82.49
N SER A 8 47.23 -36.91 -83.62
CA SER A 8 45.77 -36.70 -83.63
C SER A 8 44.94 -37.99 -83.58
N LEU A 9 45.54 -39.17 -83.70
CA LEU A 9 44.78 -40.44 -83.71
C LEU A 9 44.68 -41.10 -82.32
N PHE A 10 45.52 -40.70 -81.35
CA PHE A 10 45.45 -41.26 -79.99
C PHE A 10 44.50 -40.49 -79.06
N VAL A 11 44.19 -39.24 -79.37
CA VAL A 11 43.19 -38.44 -78.63
C VAL A 11 41.76 -38.83 -79.01
N LEU A 12 41.54 -39.38 -80.20
CA LEU A 12 40.21 -39.81 -80.64
C LEU A 12 39.76 -41.16 -80.05
N LEU A 13 40.68 -41.95 -79.47
CA LEU A 13 40.37 -43.26 -78.86
C LEU A 13 40.11 -43.17 -77.35
N LEU A 14 40.42 -42.04 -76.71
CA LEU A 14 40.08 -41.80 -75.29
C LEU A 14 38.76 -41.06 -75.09
N LEU A 15 38.11 -40.58 -76.16
CA LEU A 15 36.85 -39.81 -76.07
C LEU A 15 35.57 -40.65 -76.25
N CYS A 16 35.67 -41.98 -76.37
CA CYS A 16 34.51 -42.88 -76.53
C CYS A 16 34.23 -43.80 -75.33
N ALA A 17 34.80 -43.54 -74.15
CA ALA A 17 34.59 -44.35 -72.94
C ALA A 17 33.92 -43.59 -71.79
N ILE A 18 33.00 -42.68 -72.07
CA ILE A 18 32.12 -42.09 -71.06
C ILE A 18 30.66 -42.29 -71.50
N THR A 19 30.15 -43.49 -71.25
CA THR A 19 28.71 -43.69 -71.13
C THR A 19 28.29 -43.29 -69.72
N PRO A 20 27.41 -42.30 -69.53
CA PRO A 20 26.80 -42.06 -68.23
C PRO A 20 25.89 -43.25 -67.90
N THR A 21 26.19 -43.98 -66.82
CA THR A 21 25.21 -44.86 -66.20
C THR A 21 24.04 -44.02 -65.69
N PRO A 22 22.78 -44.37 -65.96
CA PRO A 22 21.65 -43.69 -65.34
C PRO A 22 21.78 -43.84 -63.81
N PRO A 23 21.48 -42.80 -63.02
CA PRO A 23 21.33 -42.97 -61.58
C PRO A 23 20.20 -43.96 -61.35
N TYR A 24 20.49 -45.04 -60.61
CA TYR A 24 19.44 -45.88 -60.05
C TYR A 24 18.55 -44.97 -59.21
N ALA A 25 17.35 -44.67 -59.72
CA ALA A 25 16.31 -44.04 -58.92
C ALA A 25 16.00 -45.02 -57.78
N LEU A 26 16.24 -44.59 -56.54
CA LEU A 26 15.82 -45.33 -55.35
C LEU A 26 14.30 -45.57 -55.44
N GLU A 27 13.89 -46.82 -55.35
CA GLU A 27 12.49 -47.23 -55.48
C GLU A 27 11.63 -46.55 -54.40
N SER A 28 10.61 -45.81 -54.86
CA SER A 28 9.50 -45.36 -54.03
C SER A 28 8.77 -46.55 -53.43
N MET A 29 8.52 -46.53 -52.13
CA MET A 29 7.83 -47.59 -51.41
C MET A 29 6.36 -47.22 -51.21
N GLU A 30 5.43 -48.12 -51.53
CA GLU A 30 4.04 -47.98 -51.12
C GLU A 30 3.86 -48.55 -49.71
N VAL A 31 3.34 -47.74 -48.78
CA VAL A 31 3.20 -48.11 -47.36
C VAL A 31 1.96 -48.99 -47.20
N THR A 32 2.15 -50.28 -46.99
CA THR A 32 1.03 -51.22 -46.77
C THR A 32 0.63 -51.30 -45.30
N ASP A 33 1.55 -51.00 -44.38
CA ASP A 33 1.32 -50.97 -42.94
C ASP A 33 2.34 -50.07 -42.24
N ILE A 34 2.00 -49.55 -41.06
CA ILE A 34 2.89 -48.72 -40.22
C ILE A 34 2.94 -49.32 -38.81
N ARG A 35 4.14 -49.74 -38.38
CA ARG A 35 4.39 -50.27 -37.04
C ARG A 35 5.15 -49.24 -36.22
N ILE A 36 4.74 -49.03 -34.97
CA ILE A 36 5.45 -48.13 -34.05
C ILE A 36 6.07 -48.97 -32.93
N GLU A 37 7.36 -48.77 -32.68
CA GLU A 37 8.13 -49.49 -31.66
C GLU A 37 8.80 -48.52 -30.68
N GLY A 38 8.95 -48.94 -29.42
CA GLY A 38 9.65 -48.16 -28.39
C GLY A 38 8.80 -47.15 -27.60
N LEU A 39 7.47 -47.15 -27.81
CA LEU A 39 6.51 -46.43 -26.97
C LEU A 39 6.42 -47.06 -25.57
N GLN A 40 6.32 -46.22 -24.55
CA GLN A 40 6.15 -46.60 -23.15
C GLN A 40 4.95 -45.90 -22.52
N ARG A 41 4.84 -44.58 -22.66
CA ARG A 41 3.75 -43.77 -22.09
C ARG A 41 2.86 -43.15 -23.16
N ILE A 42 3.40 -42.88 -24.34
CA ILE A 42 2.66 -42.21 -25.42
C ILE A 42 1.85 -43.26 -26.18
N SER A 43 0.57 -42.97 -26.40
CA SER A 43 -0.28 -43.88 -27.16
C SER A 43 0.14 -43.93 -28.63
N ALA A 44 0.05 -45.10 -29.26
CA ALA A 44 0.33 -45.25 -30.69
C ALA A 44 -0.56 -44.31 -31.54
N GLY A 45 -1.83 -44.11 -31.14
CA GLY A 45 -2.76 -43.18 -31.79
C GLY A 45 -2.25 -41.73 -31.83
N THR A 46 -1.53 -41.29 -30.79
CA THR A 46 -0.91 -39.95 -30.78
C THR A 46 0.16 -39.83 -31.87
N VAL A 47 0.99 -40.86 -32.05
CA VAL A 47 2.04 -40.86 -33.07
C VAL A 47 1.44 -40.91 -34.48
N PHE A 48 0.39 -41.70 -34.69
CA PHE A 48 -0.33 -41.76 -35.96
C PHE A 48 -0.93 -40.42 -36.39
N ASN A 49 -1.37 -39.58 -35.44
CA ASN A 49 -1.90 -38.25 -35.75
C ASN A 49 -0.82 -37.26 -36.23
N TYR A 50 0.42 -37.40 -35.76
CA TYR A 50 1.53 -36.52 -36.13
C TYR A 50 2.39 -37.06 -37.29
N LEU A 51 2.17 -38.30 -37.69
CA LEU A 51 2.81 -38.90 -38.85
C LEU A 51 2.25 -38.26 -40.14
N PRO A 52 3.08 -37.60 -40.97
CA PRO A 52 2.62 -36.97 -42.20
C PRO A 52 2.35 -37.98 -43.33
N VAL A 53 2.41 -39.28 -43.04
CA VAL A 53 2.21 -40.38 -44.00
C VAL A 53 1.11 -41.31 -43.53
N ARG A 54 0.30 -41.77 -44.49
CA ARG A 54 -0.80 -42.72 -44.28
C ARG A 54 -0.56 -44.02 -45.02
N ILE A 55 -1.23 -45.07 -44.57
CA ILE A 55 -1.27 -46.36 -45.25
C ILE A 55 -1.86 -46.16 -46.66
N GLY A 56 -1.21 -46.70 -47.69
CA GLY A 56 -1.51 -46.56 -49.11
C GLY A 56 -0.77 -45.42 -49.82
N GLN A 57 0.02 -44.60 -49.10
CA GLN A 57 0.82 -43.53 -49.68
C GLN A 57 2.20 -44.02 -50.11
N ARG A 58 2.76 -43.43 -51.18
CA ARG A 58 4.14 -43.70 -51.60
C ARG A 58 5.11 -42.78 -50.85
N ILE A 59 6.14 -43.35 -50.24
CA ILE A 59 7.25 -42.66 -49.57
C ILE A 59 8.50 -42.76 -50.46
N THR A 60 9.19 -41.65 -50.66
CA THR A 60 10.56 -41.64 -51.20
C THR A 60 11.59 -41.43 -50.08
N PRO A 61 12.89 -41.76 -50.30
CA PRO A 61 13.93 -41.49 -49.32
C PRO A 61 14.00 -40.01 -48.88
N GLU A 62 13.64 -39.07 -49.75
CA GLU A 62 13.62 -37.64 -49.47
C GLU A 62 12.52 -37.26 -48.45
N ASP A 63 11.41 -38.01 -48.41
CA ASP A 63 10.29 -37.78 -47.49
C ASP A 63 10.62 -38.20 -46.04
N THR A 64 11.58 -39.12 -45.85
CA THR A 64 11.94 -39.65 -44.52
C THR A 64 12.45 -38.57 -43.57
N ALA A 65 13.22 -37.60 -44.08
CA ALA A 65 13.69 -36.46 -43.31
C ALA A 65 12.54 -35.55 -42.83
N GLY A 66 11.47 -35.43 -43.62
CA GLY A 66 10.26 -34.70 -43.26
C GLY A 66 9.49 -35.39 -42.13
N ILE A 67 9.33 -36.72 -42.23
CA ILE A 67 8.66 -37.55 -41.22
C ILE A 67 9.39 -37.48 -39.87
N ILE A 68 10.73 -37.69 -39.89
CA ILE A 68 11.56 -37.60 -38.68
C ILE A 68 11.45 -36.21 -38.07
N ARG A 69 11.50 -35.14 -38.89
CA ARG A 69 11.40 -33.76 -38.42
C ARG A 69 10.06 -33.47 -37.75
N GLU A 70 8.94 -33.91 -38.30
CA GLU A 70 7.61 -33.71 -37.69
C GLU A 70 7.47 -34.45 -36.36
N LEU A 71 7.99 -35.68 -36.27
CA LEU A 71 8.02 -36.41 -35.00
C LEU A 71 8.93 -35.74 -33.96
N TYR A 72 10.07 -35.18 -34.35
CA TYR A 72 10.92 -34.40 -33.43
C TYR A 72 10.27 -33.09 -32.98
N LYS A 73 9.53 -32.40 -33.86
CA LYS A 73 8.82 -31.15 -33.53
C LYS A 73 7.80 -31.32 -32.42
N THR A 74 7.25 -32.52 -32.25
CA THR A 74 6.32 -32.82 -31.15
C THR A 74 6.96 -32.68 -29.77
N GLY A 75 8.30 -32.77 -29.68
CA GLY A 75 9.05 -32.69 -28.43
C GLY A 75 8.96 -33.94 -27.56
N PHE A 76 8.25 -34.98 -28.00
CA PHE A 76 8.02 -36.22 -27.25
C PHE A 76 9.19 -37.21 -27.31
N PHE A 77 9.98 -37.17 -28.37
CA PHE A 77 10.98 -38.21 -28.65
C PHE A 77 12.41 -37.66 -28.55
N LYS A 78 13.30 -38.50 -27.99
CA LYS A 78 14.75 -38.28 -27.90
C LYS A 78 15.43 -38.74 -29.19
N ASP A 79 15.01 -39.89 -29.70
CA ASP A 79 15.50 -40.52 -30.91
C ASP A 79 14.32 -41.02 -31.75
N VAL A 80 14.38 -40.86 -33.07
CA VAL A 80 13.37 -41.33 -34.01
C VAL A 80 14.10 -41.96 -35.19
N ARG A 81 13.84 -43.24 -35.45
CA ARG A 81 14.42 -44.00 -36.55
C ARG A 81 13.31 -44.57 -37.41
N LEU A 82 13.52 -44.53 -38.71
CA LEU A 82 12.62 -45.13 -39.68
C LEU A 82 13.33 -46.32 -40.30
N GLU A 83 12.72 -47.49 -40.17
CA GLU A 83 13.20 -48.74 -40.75
C GLU A 83 12.15 -49.26 -41.73
N ARG A 84 12.63 -50.00 -42.73
CA ARG A 84 11.79 -50.59 -43.78
C ARG A 84 11.91 -52.10 -43.76
N GLU A 85 10.77 -52.78 -43.67
CA GLU A 85 10.67 -54.22 -43.83
C GLU A 85 9.61 -54.55 -44.90
N GLY A 86 10.06 -54.74 -46.16
CA GLY A 86 9.16 -54.95 -47.30
C GLY A 86 8.27 -53.74 -47.61
N GLY A 87 6.96 -53.88 -47.36
CA GLY A 87 5.90 -52.86 -47.49
C GLY A 87 5.53 -52.17 -46.16
N VAL A 88 6.16 -52.54 -45.04
CA VAL A 88 5.87 -51.99 -43.71
C VAL A 88 6.89 -50.92 -43.33
N LEU A 89 6.39 -49.76 -42.89
CA LEU A 89 7.21 -48.70 -42.29
C LEU A 89 7.29 -48.91 -40.77
N ILE A 90 8.49 -49.14 -40.25
CA ILE A 90 8.73 -49.29 -38.81
C ILE A 90 9.25 -47.96 -38.27
N VAL A 91 8.49 -47.37 -37.37
CA VAL A 91 8.81 -46.11 -36.68
C VAL A 91 9.30 -46.45 -35.28
N SER A 92 10.62 -46.59 -35.14
CA SER A 92 11.29 -46.87 -33.87
C SER A 92 11.56 -45.57 -33.13
N VAL A 93 10.89 -45.36 -32.00
CA VAL A 93 11.00 -44.13 -31.21
C VAL A 93 11.56 -44.40 -29.82
N SER A 94 12.39 -43.49 -29.33
CA SER A 94 12.77 -43.42 -27.92
C SER A 94 12.06 -42.22 -27.31
N GLU A 95 11.09 -42.46 -26.43
CA GLU A 95 10.43 -41.39 -25.69
C GLU A 95 11.42 -40.62 -24.81
N ARG A 96 11.23 -39.30 -24.70
CA ARG A 96 11.87 -38.49 -23.66
C ARG A 96 11.21 -38.78 -22.31
N PRO A 97 11.98 -38.76 -21.21
CA PRO A 97 11.41 -39.03 -19.90
C PRO A 97 10.43 -37.93 -19.47
N ALA A 98 9.41 -38.33 -18.71
CA ALA A 98 8.47 -37.38 -18.09
C ALA A 98 8.97 -36.92 -16.72
N ILE A 99 8.75 -35.64 -16.41
CA ILE A 99 9.09 -35.04 -15.11
C ILE A 99 8.10 -35.56 -14.08
N ALA A 100 8.56 -36.32 -13.10
CA ALA A 100 7.72 -36.87 -12.04
C ALA A 100 7.60 -35.92 -10.85
N LYS A 101 8.70 -35.24 -10.50
CA LYS A 101 8.80 -34.33 -9.38
C LYS A 101 9.90 -33.30 -9.62
N ILE A 102 9.68 -32.08 -9.12
CA ILE A 102 10.71 -31.03 -9.06
C ILE A 102 10.97 -30.72 -7.58
N GLU A 103 12.21 -30.87 -7.14
CA GLU A 103 12.63 -30.58 -5.77
C GLU A 103 13.60 -29.40 -5.79
N ILE A 104 13.30 -28.34 -5.03
CA ILE A 104 14.16 -27.18 -4.89
C ILE A 104 14.62 -27.12 -3.44
N SER A 105 15.93 -26.98 -3.23
CA SER A 105 16.55 -26.86 -1.92
C SER A 105 17.46 -25.63 -1.84
N GLY A 106 17.58 -25.04 -0.65
CA GLY A 106 18.51 -23.93 -0.38
C GLY A 106 18.00 -22.53 -0.74
N ASN A 107 16.78 -22.42 -1.28
CA ASN A 107 16.04 -21.17 -1.45
C ASN A 107 15.45 -20.67 -0.11
N LYS A 108 16.21 -19.86 0.62
CA LYS A 108 15.80 -19.20 1.87
C LYS A 108 15.16 -17.82 1.64
N SER A 109 15.53 -17.13 0.57
CA SER A 109 15.08 -15.78 0.23
C SER A 109 13.83 -15.76 -0.64
N LEU A 110 13.46 -16.88 -1.26
CA LEU A 110 12.29 -17.04 -2.13
C LEU A 110 11.51 -18.29 -1.76
N GLU A 111 10.19 -18.17 -1.72
CA GLU A 111 9.30 -19.30 -1.48
C GLU A 111 9.33 -20.29 -2.64
N THR A 112 9.32 -21.59 -2.34
CA THR A 112 9.41 -22.65 -3.33
C THR A 112 8.27 -22.59 -4.35
N ASP A 113 7.06 -22.23 -3.93
CA ASP A 113 5.88 -22.16 -4.80
C ASP A 113 6.00 -21.05 -5.85
N GLN A 114 6.63 -19.91 -5.50
CA GLN A 114 6.89 -18.83 -6.45
C GLN A 114 7.91 -19.27 -7.52
N LEU A 115 8.94 -20.02 -7.11
CA LEU A 115 9.92 -20.59 -8.03
C LEU A 115 9.27 -21.62 -8.95
N LEU A 116 8.46 -22.53 -8.41
CA LEU A 116 7.73 -23.55 -9.20
C LEU A 116 6.78 -22.91 -10.22
N THR A 117 6.09 -21.83 -9.84
CA THR A 117 5.23 -21.07 -10.77
C THR A 117 6.04 -20.46 -11.91
N SER A 118 7.18 -19.83 -11.60
CA SER A 118 8.09 -19.28 -12.62
C SER A 118 8.66 -20.35 -13.56
N LEU A 119 8.99 -21.54 -13.02
CA LEU A 119 9.47 -22.68 -13.79
C LEU A 119 8.39 -23.26 -14.72
N LYS A 120 7.12 -23.23 -14.29
CA LYS A 120 5.98 -23.68 -15.10
C LYS A 120 5.81 -22.83 -16.36
N ASP A 121 6.03 -21.52 -16.27
CA ASP A 121 5.88 -20.58 -17.40
C ASP A 121 6.92 -20.82 -18.50
N ILE A 122 8.12 -21.30 -18.14
CA ILE A 122 9.17 -21.72 -19.09
C ILE A 122 9.02 -23.18 -19.55
N GLY A 123 7.90 -23.82 -19.21
CA GLY A 123 7.56 -25.17 -19.66
C GLY A 123 8.06 -26.31 -18.78
N LEU A 124 8.64 -26.02 -17.61
CA LEU A 124 9.08 -27.01 -16.64
C LEU A 124 8.03 -27.21 -15.54
N ALA A 125 7.24 -28.27 -15.66
CA ALA A 125 6.24 -28.63 -14.67
C ALA A 125 6.14 -30.14 -14.52
N GLU A 126 5.69 -30.59 -13.36
CA GLU A 126 5.37 -32.00 -13.13
C GLU A 126 4.37 -32.50 -14.17
N GLY A 127 4.62 -33.71 -14.70
CA GLY A 127 3.86 -34.31 -15.78
C GLY A 127 4.26 -33.89 -17.20
N ARG A 128 5.08 -32.85 -17.38
CA ARG A 128 5.63 -32.48 -18.70
C ARG A 128 6.80 -33.36 -19.13
N VAL A 129 7.11 -33.37 -20.41
CA VAL A 129 8.27 -34.08 -20.98
C VAL A 129 9.54 -33.27 -20.74
N LEU A 130 10.60 -33.90 -20.23
CA LEU A 130 11.87 -33.21 -20.00
C LEU A 130 12.55 -32.88 -21.32
N ASN A 131 12.79 -31.59 -21.56
CA ASN A 131 13.71 -31.11 -22.58
C ASN A 131 15.03 -30.67 -21.92
N ARG A 132 16.12 -31.40 -22.18
CA ARG A 132 17.44 -31.08 -21.61
C ARG A 132 17.96 -29.70 -22.00
N PHE A 133 17.54 -29.18 -23.17
CA PHE A 133 17.92 -27.86 -23.62
C PHE A 133 17.34 -26.72 -22.75
N LEU A 134 16.28 -27.02 -21.99
CA LEU A 134 15.67 -26.05 -21.07
C LEU A 134 16.38 -26.01 -19.71
N LEU A 135 17.22 -27.00 -19.36
CA LEU A 135 17.91 -27.05 -18.06
C LEU A 135 18.88 -25.88 -17.87
N ASP A 136 19.68 -25.56 -18.89
CA ASP A 136 20.59 -24.42 -18.84
C ASP A 136 19.82 -23.08 -18.74
N GLN A 137 18.67 -23.02 -19.42
CA GLN A 137 17.79 -21.85 -19.38
C GLN A 137 17.13 -21.68 -18.00
N ILE A 138 16.82 -22.79 -17.32
CA ILE A 138 16.30 -22.80 -15.95
C ILE A 138 17.33 -22.26 -14.96
N GLU A 139 18.58 -22.72 -15.05
CA GLU A 139 19.65 -22.23 -14.19
C GLU A 139 19.84 -20.72 -14.36
N GLN A 140 19.91 -20.24 -15.60
CA GLN A 140 20.02 -18.80 -15.89
C GLN A 140 18.83 -18.01 -15.35
N GLU A 141 17.62 -18.56 -15.46
CA GLU A 141 16.42 -17.82 -15.06
C GLU A 141 16.23 -17.77 -13.55
N LEU A 142 16.53 -18.87 -12.85
CA LEU A 142 16.61 -18.88 -11.40
C LEU A 142 17.71 -17.92 -10.91
N GLN A 143 18.90 -17.94 -11.53
CA GLN A 143 19.95 -16.97 -11.22
C GLN A 143 19.46 -15.53 -11.42
N ARG A 144 18.75 -15.24 -12.51
CA ARG A 144 18.18 -13.90 -12.78
C ARG A 144 17.21 -13.46 -11.69
N LEU A 145 16.35 -14.35 -11.20
CA LEU A 145 15.42 -14.05 -10.11
C LEU A 145 16.17 -13.68 -8.82
N PHE A 146 17.21 -14.44 -8.47
CA PHE A 146 18.06 -14.14 -7.32
C PHE A 146 18.89 -12.86 -7.52
N TYR A 147 19.38 -12.57 -8.73
CA TYR A 147 20.05 -11.30 -9.05
C TYR A 147 19.15 -10.09 -8.87
N ASN A 148 17.85 -10.20 -9.15
CA ASN A 148 16.89 -9.12 -8.90
C ASN A 148 16.74 -8.79 -7.40
N LEU A 149 17.10 -9.73 -6.51
CA LEU A 149 17.14 -9.56 -5.05
C LEU A 149 18.54 -9.20 -4.52
N GLY A 150 19.48 -8.85 -5.40
CA GLY A 150 20.85 -8.51 -5.02
C GLY A 150 21.73 -9.72 -4.65
N LYS A 151 21.30 -10.96 -4.95
CA LYS A 151 22.05 -12.19 -4.66
C LYS A 151 22.98 -12.58 -5.82
N TYR A 152 24.03 -11.81 -6.07
CA TYR A 152 24.97 -12.06 -7.18
C TYR A 152 25.90 -13.25 -6.99
N ALA A 153 26.08 -13.67 -5.73
CA ALA A 153 26.86 -14.84 -5.38
C ALA A 153 26.06 -16.16 -5.48
N VAL A 154 24.84 -16.12 -6.04
CA VAL A 154 24.02 -17.33 -6.19
C VAL A 154 24.67 -18.35 -7.12
N GLU A 155 24.69 -19.60 -6.68
CA GLU A 155 24.97 -20.77 -7.49
C GLU A 155 23.70 -21.62 -7.56
N VAL A 156 23.30 -22.02 -8.76
CA VAL A 156 22.18 -22.93 -8.99
C VAL A 156 22.76 -24.16 -9.67
N LYS A 157 22.50 -25.34 -9.11
CA LYS A 157 22.90 -26.62 -9.72
C LYS A 157 21.67 -27.47 -9.96
N THR A 158 21.47 -27.86 -11.20
CA THR A 158 20.39 -28.78 -11.58
C THR A 158 20.94 -30.18 -11.79
N GLU A 159 20.27 -31.17 -11.19
CA GLU A 159 20.59 -32.58 -11.39
C GLU A 159 19.33 -33.34 -11.81
N VAL A 160 19.49 -34.21 -12.81
CA VAL A 160 18.40 -35.03 -13.35
C VAL A 160 18.59 -36.46 -12.87
N VAL A 161 17.76 -36.87 -11.92
CA VAL A 161 17.79 -38.21 -11.33
C VAL A 161 16.82 -39.12 -12.10
N PRO A 162 17.29 -40.18 -12.79
CA PRO A 162 16.41 -41.14 -13.45
C PRO A 162 15.54 -41.89 -12.45
N LEU A 163 14.27 -42.09 -12.79
CA LEU A 163 13.30 -42.87 -12.03
C LEU A 163 12.74 -44.00 -12.86
N GLU A 164 12.11 -44.96 -12.20
CA GLU A 164 11.41 -46.06 -12.87
C GLU A 164 10.31 -45.55 -13.82
N ARG A 165 10.07 -46.34 -14.89
CA ARG A 165 9.04 -46.12 -15.92
C ARG A 165 9.26 -44.86 -16.78
N ASN A 166 10.51 -44.65 -17.21
CA ASN A 166 10.94 -43.52 -18.07
C ASN A 166 10.51 -42.16 -17.50
N ARG A 167 10.79 -41.99 -16.20
CA ARG A 167 10.54 -40.76 -15.46
C ARG A 167 11.85 -40.19 -14.94
N VAL A 168 11.82 -38.91 -14.60
CA VAL A 168 12.95 -38.21 -13.97
C VAL A 168 12.46 -37.34 -12.82
N ALA A 169 13.25 -37.27 -11.76
CA ALA A 169 13.16 -36.20 -10.77
C ALA A 169 14.21 -35.13 -11.12
N ILE A 170 13.85 -33.87 -10.95
CA ILE A 170 14.76 -32.75 -11.14
C ILE A 170 15.02 -32.16 -9.76
N THR A 171 16.26 -32.23 -9.32
CA THR A 171 16.72 -31.64 -8.06
C THR A 171 17.49 -30.37 -8.37
N ILE A 172 17.06 -29.26 -7.78
CA ILE A 172 17.63 -27.93 -7.96
C ILE A 172 18.21 -27.49 -6.62
N ASP A 173 19.54 -27.53 -6.50
CA ASP A 173 20.25 -27.04 -5.32
C ASP A 173 20.65 -25.58 -5.52
N VAL A 174 20.10 -24.70 -4.69
CA VAL A 174 20.34 -23.26 -4.73
C VAL A 174 21.22 -22.86 -3.55
N ARG A 175 22.38 -22.27 -3.86
CA ARG A 175 23.28 -21.65 -2.89
C ARG A 175 23.24 -20.16 -3.08
N GLU A 176 22.41 -19.46 -2.32
CA GLU A 176 22.14 -18.02 -2.52
C GLU A 176 23.35 -17.10 -2.36
N GLY A 177 24.30 -17.49 -1.50
CA GLY A 177 25.42 -16.65 -1.13
C GLY A 177 25.03 -15.41 -0.31
N VAL A 178 26.01 -14.53 -0.08
CA VAL A 178 25.80 -13.26 0.62
C VAL A 178 25.13 -12.24 -0.30
N THR A 179 24.26 -11.41 0.26
CA THR A 179 23.64 -10.30 -0.50
C THR A 179 24.70 -9.25 -0.79
N ALA A 180 24.82 -8.86 -2.06
CA ALA A 180 25.71 -7.78 -2.46
C ALA A 180 25.10 -6.44 -2.05
N ARG A 181 25.93 -5.57 -1.48
CA ARG A 181 25.51 -4.25 -0.99
C ARG A 181 26.12 -3.16 -1.84
N ILE A 182 25.35 -2.09 -2.07
CA ILE A 182 25.83 -0.89 -2.73
C ILE A 182 26.84 -0.24 -1.81
N LYS A 183 28.08 -0.14 -2.25
CA LYS A 183 29.17 0.49 -1.49
C LYS A 183 29.22 1.99 -1.73
N LYS A 184 28.99 2.40 -2.99
CA LYS A 184 28.94 3.81 -3.40
C LYS A 184 28.11 3.98 -4.67
N ILE A 185 27.37 5.08 -4.73
CA ILE A 185 26.75 5.60 -5.95
C ILE A 185 27.50 6.89 -6.29
N ASN A 186 27.95 7.01 -7.53
CA ASN A 186 28.62 8.20 -8.05
C ASN A 186 27.80 8.78 -9.19
N ILE A 187 27.57 10.09 -9.17
CA ILE A 187 27.00 10.85 -10.28
C ILE A 187 28.12 11.69 -10.89
N VAL A 188 28.26 11.62 -12.21
CA VAL A 188 29.32 12.32 -12.95
C VAL A 188 28.70 13.14 -14.06
N GLY A 189 29.07 14.42 -14.12
CA GLY A 189 28.58 15.38 -15.10
C GLY A 189 27.56 16.37 -14.55
N ASN A 190 27.17 16.25 -13.28
CA ASN A 190 26.41 17.28 -12.57
C ASN A 190 27.32 18.48 -12.23
N GLN A 191 26.83 19.69 -12.47
CA GLN A 191 27.54 20.95 -12.24
C GLN A 191 26.63 22.00 -11.60
N ALA A 192 25.36 22.04 -12.01
CA ALA A 192 24.36 22.97 -11.48
C ALA A 192 23.75 22.50 -10.16
N ILE A 193 23.69 21.18 -9.93
CA ILE A 193 23.10 20.57 -8.73
C ILE A 193 24.12 19.66 -8.06
N ASP A 194 24.25 19.77 -6.73
CA ASP A 194 25.18 18.97 -5.96
C ASP A 194 24.80 17.49 -5.96
N GLU A 195 25.81 16.62 -6.00
CA GLU A 195 25.63 15.16 -6.08
C GLU A 195 24.80 14.62 -4.90
N GLU A 196 25.00 15.16 -3.70
CA GLU A 196 24.27 14.76 -2.50
C GLU A 196 22.77 15.05 -2.62
N GLU A 197 22.39 16.20 -3.17
CA GLU A 197 20.99 16.58 -3.39
C GLU A 197 20.29 15.66 -4.41
N LEU A 198 21.04 15.20 -5.42
CA LEU A 198 20.54 14.24 -6.40
C LEU A 198 20.39 12.83 -5.80
N LEU A 199 21.36 12.40 -4.99
CA LEU A 199 21.32 11.11 -4.30
C LEU A 199 20.19 11.04 -3.26
N ASP A 200 19.80 12.16 -2.66
CA ASP A 200 18.65 12.23 -1.74
C ASP A 200 17.31 11.87 -2.41
N GLN A 201 17.22 11.98 -3.74
CA GLN A 201 16.01 11.59 -4.49
C GLN A 201 15.91 10.06 -4.68
N PHE A 202 16.98 9.32 -4.41
CA PHE A 202 17.06 7.89 -4.70
C PHE A 202 16.45 7.07 -3.56
N GLU A 203 15.85 5.94 -3.92
CA GLU A 203 15.53 4.88 -2.96
C GLU A 203 16.78 4.10 -2.58
N LEU A 204 17.70 3.89 -3.53
CA LEU A 204 18.98 3.22 -3.29
C LEU A 204 19.99 4.16 -2.64
N SER A 205 20.74 3.66 -1.66
CA SER A 205 21.78 4.43 -0.98
C SER A 205 22.98 3.56 -0.57
N SER A 206 24.07 4.20 -0.15
CA SER A 206 25.19 3.50 0.49
C SER A 206 24.81 3.03 1.91
N PRO A 207 25.52 2.05 2.51
CA PRO A 207 25.10 1.44 3.76
C PRO A 207 25.16 2.47 4.88
N ASN A 208 24.06 2.62 5.61
CA ASN A 208 23.92 3.51 6.75
C ASN A 208 23.46 2.72 7.98
N PHE A 209 23.37 3.38 9.13
CA PHE A 209 23.01 2.74 10.40
C PHE A 209 21.65 2.00 10.36
N LEU A 210 20.71 2.43 9.51
CA LEU A 210 19.35 1.89 9.40
C LEU A 210 19.11 0.99 8.18
N SER A 211 20.13 0.75 7.34
CA SER A 211 20.02 -0.11 6.15
C SER A 211 19.56 -1.54 6.49
N PHE A 212 19.69 -1.99 7.73
CA PHE A 212 19.14 -3.27 8.19
C PHE A 212 17.60 -3.34 8.16
N ILE A 213 16.91 -2.20 8.28
CA ILE A 213 15.44 -2.10 8.20
C ILE A 213 15.01 -1.78 6.78
N SER A 214 15.53 -0.68 6.21
CA SER A 214 15.08 -0.17 4.91
C SER A 214 15.56 -1.01 3.73
N LYS A 215 16.63 -1.79 3.91
CA LYS A 215 17.28 -2.58 2.85
C LYS A 215 17.63 -1.74 1.62
N ASN A 216 17.85 -0.45 1.81
CA ASN A 216 18.14 0.51 0.74
C ASN A 216 19.55 0.38 0.17
N ASP A 217 20.42 -0.36 0.84
CA ASP A 217 21.76 -0.72 0.38
C ASP A 217 21.77 -1.99 -0.47
N GLN A 218 20.61 -2.64 -0.70
CA GLN A 218 20.51 -3.83 -1.55
C GLN A 218 20.19 -3.43 -2.98
N TYR A 219 21.11 -3.74 -3.89
CA TYR A 219 20.91 -3.44 -5.30
C TYR A 219 19.73 -4.23 -5.88
N SER A 220 18.87 -3.51 -6.59
CA SER A 220 17.87 -4.07 -7.49
C SER A 220 17.85 -3.24 -8.76
N LYS A 221 17.79 -3.92 -9.92
CA LYS A 221 17.71 -3.24 -11.22
C LYS A 221 16.44 -2.40 -11.31
N GLN A 222 15.31 -2.89 -10.78
CA GLN A 222 14.04 -2.17 -10.77
C GLN A 222 14.13 -0.87 -9.98
N LYS A 223 14.71 -0.91 -8.77
CA LYS A 223 14.92 0.27 -7.93
C LYS A 223 15.80 1.31 -8.61
N LEU A 224 16.92 0.86 -9.19
CA LEU A 224 17.82 1.76 -9.93
C LEU A 224 17.11 2.41 -11.12
N SER A 225 16.31 1.66 -11.90
CA SER A 225 15.54 2.25 -12.99
C SER A 225 14.53 3.30 -12.51
N GLY A 226 13.88 3.07 -11.36
CA GLY A 226 13.02 4.06 -10.72
C GLY A 226 13.79 5.31 -10.30
N ASP A 227 14.97 5.14 -9.70
CA ASP A 227 15.83 6.24 -9.25
C ASP A 227 16.39 7.07 -10.41
N LEU A 228 16.75 6.45 -11.52
CA LEU A 228 17.15 7.17 -12.75
C LEU A 228 15.99 7.99 -13.34
N GLU A 229 14.75 7.51 -13.23
CA GLU A 229 13.58 8.27 -13.68
C GLU A 229 13.27 9.44 -12.73
N LYS A 230 13.44 9.26 -11.42
CA LYS A 230 13.36 10.35 -10.43
C LYS A 230 14.42 11.41 -10.70
N LEU A 231 15.67 11.00 -10.95
CA LEU A 231 16.76 11.90 -11.34
C LEU A 231 16.38 12.69 -12.59
N ARG A 232 15.91 12.00 -13.64
CA ARG A 232 15.48 12.63 -14.88
C ARG A 232 14.35 13.63 -14.66
N SER A 233 13.37 13.28 -13.85
CA SER A 233 12.24 14.15 -13.51
C SER A 233 12.71 15.37 -12.71
N TYR A 234 13.63 15.18 -11.75
CA TYR A 234 14.20 16.24 -10.93
C TYR A 234 14.81 17.39 -11.74
N TYR A 235 15.55 17.05 -12.80
CA TYR A 235 16.14 18.00 -13.74
C TYR A 235 15.08 18.61 -14.68
N LEU A 236 14.21 17.78 -15.29
CA LEU A 236 13.18 18.25 -16.21
C LEU A 236 12.14 19.18 -15.52
N ASP A 237 11.96 19.04 -14.22
CA ASP A 237 11.07 19.87 -13.41
C ASP A 237 11.66 21.23 -13.05
N ARG A 238 12.97 21.43 -13.29
CA ARG A 238 13.76 22.66 -13.01
C ARG A 238 14.36 23.28 -14.28
N GLY A 239 13.70 23.08 -15.42
CA GLY A 239 14.03 23.77 -16.67
C GLY A 239 15.10 23.10 -17.54
N PHE A 240 15.72 22.00 -17.10
CA PHE A 240 16.76 21.30 -17.87
C PHE A 240 16.15 20.38 -18.94
N ILE A 241 15.51 20.94 -19.97
CA ILE A 241 14.78 20.16 -20.99
C ILE A 241 15.67 19.20 -21.79
N ASN A 242 16.94 19.56 -21.95
CA ASN A 242 17.94 18.80 -22.69
C ASN A 242 18.72 17.81 -21.81
N PHE A 243 18.26 17.58 -20.57
CA PHE A 243 18.86 16.63 -19.65
C PHE A 243 18.90 15.21 -20.24
N LYS A 244 20.07 14.57 -20.17
CA LYS A 244 20.28 13.20 -20.67
C LYS A 244 21.16 12.41 -19.72
N ILE A 245 20.75 11.18 -19.42
CA ILE A 245 21.61 10.18 -18.79
C ILE A 245 22.37 9.49 -19.92
N ASN A 246 23.68 9.73 -19.99
CA ASN A 246 24.55 9.22 -21.06
C ASN A 246 24.81 7.72 -20.90
N SER A 247 25.08 7.27 -19.67
CA SER A 247 25.26 5.85 -19.36
C SER A 247 25.14 5.57 -17.86
N THR A 248 24.78 4.35 -17.52
CA THR A 248 24.79 3.85 -16.14
C THR A 248 25.63 2.58 -16.09
N GLN A 249 26.70 2.61 -15.30
CA GLN A 249 27.64 1.52 -15.15
C GLN A 249 27.48 0.92 -13.77
N VAL A 250 27.19 -0.39 -13.70
CA VAL A 250 27.11 -1.13 -12.45
C VAL A 250 28.28 -2.10 -12.40
N THR A 251 29.19 -1.86 -11.47
CA THR A 251 30.40 -2.68 -11.28
C THR A 251 30.26 -3.48 -10.00
N ILE A 252 30.64 -4.75 -10.05
CA ILE A 252 30.61 -5.66 -8.91
C ILE A 252 32.04 -6.08 -8.59
N THR A 253 32.42 -6.07 -7.32
CA THR A 253 33.73 -6.56 -6.89
C THR A 253 33.90 -8.06 -7.16
N PRO A 254 35.15 -8.57 -7.33
CA PRO A 254 35.38 -10.00 -7.60
C PRO A 254 34.83 -10.96 -6.53
N ASN A 255 34.73 -10.51 -5.28
CA ASN A 255 34.12 -11.27 -4.18
C ASN A 255 32.57 -11.29 -4.24
N LYS A 256 31.96 -10.56 -5.20
CA LYS A 256 30.51 -10.43 -5.39
C LYS A 256 29.75 -9.81 -4.20
N GLN A 257 30.43 -9.02 -3.37
CA GLN A 257 29.86 -8.45 -2.15
C GLN A 257 29.55 -6.95 -2.26
N ASP A 258 30.34 -6.20 -3.03
CA ASP A 258 30.22 -4.76 -3.12
C ASP A 258 29.83 -4.34 -4.54
N ILE A 259 28.86 -3.43 -4.62
CA ILE A 259 28.35 -2.87 -5.87
C ILE A 259 28.67 -1.38 -5.92
N TYR A 260 29.20 -0.94 -7.06
CA TYR A 260 29.46 0.45 -7.38
C TYR A 260 28.59 0.86 -8.56
N ILE A 261 27.83 1.93 -8.41
CA ILE A 261 26.97 2.47 -9.47
C ILE A 261 27.54 3.81 -9.89
N THR A 262 27.87 3.96 -11.17
CA THR A 262 28.32 5.24 -11.75
C THR A 262 27.32 5.69 -12.80
N ILE A 263 26.76 6.87 -12.61
CA ILE A 263 25.76 7.47 -13.51
C ILE A 263 26.43 8.66 -14.20
N ASN A 264 26.62 8.55 -15.51
CA ASN A 264 27.17 9.64 -16.32
C ASN A 264 26.01 10.40 -16.96
N LEU A 265 25.91 11.70 -16.74
CA LEU A 265 24.82 12.55 -17.24
C LEU A 265 25.33 13.81 -17.94
N THR A 266 24.43 14.45 -18.69
CA THR A 266 24.58 15.78 -19.28
C THR A 266 23.39 16.62 -18.82
N GLU A 267 23.63 17.68 -18.05
CA GLU A 267 22.56 18.51 -17.49
C GLU A 267 21.80 19.30 -18.56
N GLY A 268 22.54 19.94 -19.48
CA GLY A 268 21.97 20.90 -20.42
C GLY A 268 21.78 22.29 -19.78
N SER A 269 21.18 23.21 -20.53
CA SER A 269 20.85 24.56 -20.03
C SER A 269 19.46 24.60 -19.41
N VAL A 270 19.24 25.55 -18.51
CA VAL A 270 17.91 25.88 -17.98
C VAL A 270 17.16 26.71 -19.03
N TYR A 271 15.90 26.36 -19.29
CA TYR A 271 15.03 27.08 -20.22
C TYR A 271 13.87 27.73 -19.47
N THR A 272 13.49 28.92 -19.92
CA THR A 272 12.35 29.68 -19.39
C THR A 272 11.17 29.65 -20.37
N ILE A 273 9.97 29.80 -19.83
CA ILE A 273 8.74 29.79 -20.62
C ILE A 273 8.52 31.17 -21.21
N ARG A 274 8.57 31.30 -22.55
CA ARG A 274 8.26 32.55 -23.25
C ARG A 274 6.76 32.69 -23.45
N ASP A 275 6.13 31.71 -24.10
CA ASP A 275 4.70 31.74 -24.39
C ASP A 275 4.00 30.41 -24.12
N ILE A 276 2.69 30.50 -23.88
CA ILE A 276 1.79 29.39 -23.64
C ILE A 276 0.60 29.58 -24.58
N LYS A 277 0.38 28.61 -25.47
CA LYS A 277 -0.65 28.66 -26.51
C LYS A 277 -1.63 27.50 -26.33
N LEU A 278 -2.91 27.77 -26.54
CA LEU A 278 -3.96 26.77 -26.65
C LEU A 278 -4.43 26.71 -28.10
N THR A 279 -4.48 25.50 -28.67
CA THR A 279 -4.89 25.25 -30.06
C THR A 279 -5.75 23.99 -30.13
N GLY A 280 -6.45 23.79 -31.25
CA GLY A 280 -7.36 22.65 -31.45
C GLY A 280 -8.83 23.03 -31.40
N GLU A 281 -9.70 22.06 -31.12
CA GLU A 281 -11.16 22.25 -31.02
C GLU A 281 -11.54 22.44 -29.55
N LEU A 282 -11.68 23.69 -29.13
CA LEU A 282 -12.00 24.00 -27.73
C LEU A 282 -13.50 23.77 -27.46
N ALA A 283 -13.82 22.76 -26.65
CA ALA A 283 -15.20 22.45 -26.24
C ALA A 283 -15.80 23.45 -25.22
N ALA A 284 -14.98 24.38 -24.72
CA ALA A 284 -15.35 25.45 -23.79
C ALA A 284 -14.62 26.75 -24.17
N GLN A 285 -14.89 27.85 -23.48
CA GLN A 285 -14.21 29.12 -23.77
C GLN A 285 -12.72 29.03 -23.39
N PRO A 286 -11.78 29.62 -24.18
CA PRO A 286 -10.35 29.62 -23.85
C PRO A 286 -10.04 30.08 -22.42
N GLU A 287 -10.81 31.03 -21.92
CA GLU A 287 -10.71 31.62 -20.58
C GLU A 287 -10.93 30.59 -19.45
N GLU A 288 -11.66 29.51 -19.72
CA GLU A 288 -11.89 28.43 -18.75
C GLU A 288 -10.70 27.47 -18.66
N PHE A 289 -9.88 27.36 -19.71
CA PHE A 289 -8.71 26.48 -19.75
C PHE A 289 -7.47 27.10 -19.12
N TYR A 290 -7.25 28.42 -19.28
CA TYR A 290 -6.05 29.08 -18.75
C TYR A 290 -5.86 28.91 -17.22
N PRO A 291 -6.89 28.98 -16.36
CA PRO A 291 -6.75 28.71 -14.93
C PRO A 291 -6.31 27.27 -14.58
N LEU A 292 -6.50 26.31 -15.49
CA LEU A 292 -6.06 24.93 -15.32
C LEU A 292 -4.57 24.77 -15.64
N ILE A 293 -4.02 25.66 -16.46
CA ILE A 293 -2.59 25.68 -16.81
C ILE A 293 -1.80 26.31 -15.66
N ARG A 294 -0.97 25.50 -15.00
CA ARG A 294 -0.17 25.93 -13.83
C ARG A 294 1.12 26.66 -14.22
N LEU A 295 1.55 26.51 -15.48
CA LEU A 295 2.74 27.15 -16.03
C LEU A 295 2.55 28.67 -16.12
N LYS A 296 3.62 29.42 -15.85
CA LYS A 296 3.62 30.89 -15.93
C LYS A 296 4.71 31.37 -16.90
N ARG A 297 4.38 32.37 -17.72
CA ARG A 297 5.35 33.04 -18.58
C ARG A 297 6.46 33.69 -17.71
N GLY A 298 7.70 33.59 -18.17
CA GLY A 298 8.90 34.09 -17.49
C GLY A 298 9.43 33.22 -16.36
N THR A 299 8.78 32.09 -16.06
CA THR A 299 9.29 31.11 -15.07
C THR A 299 10.05 29.97 -15.76
N GLU A 300 10.86 29.24 -15.01
CA GLU A 300 11.58 28.06 -15.50
C GLU A 300 10.59 26.99 -15.98
N PHE A 301 10.95 26.29 -17.05
CA PHE A 301 10.17 25.16 -17.54
C PHE A 301 10.07 24.06 -16.46
N SER A 302 8.90 23.46 -16.29
CA SER A 302 8.74 22.33 -15.39
C SER A 302 7.87 21.26 -16.05
N ARG A 303 8.45 20.10 -16.33
CA ARG A 303 7.72 18.96 -16.93
C ARG A 303 6.55 18.54 -16.06
N LYS A 304 6.72 18.52 -14.73
CA LYS A 304 5.64 18.27 -13.77
C LYS A 304 4.46 19.22 -13.97
N LEU A 305 4.70 20.53 -14.06
CA LEU A 305 3.63 21.51 -14.28
C LEU A 305 2.96 21.35 -15.66
N VAL A 306 3.70 20.95 -16.69
CA VAL A 306 3.12 20.61 -18.01
C VAL A 306 2.17 19.42 -17.90
N LEU A 307 2.62 18.33 -17.29
CA LEU A 307 1.83 17.12 -17.12
C LEU A 307 0.58 17.38 -16.27
N GLU A 308 0.73 18.10 -15.14
CA GLU A 308 -0.40 18.51 -14.30
C GLU A 308 -1.39 19.40 -15.06
N SER A 309 -0.90 20.32 -15.90
CA SER A 309 -1.77 21.16 -16.73
C SER A 309 -2.54 20.33 -17.76
N THR A 310 -1.86 19.42 -18.46
CA THR A 310 -2.47 18.48 -19.40
C THR A 310 -3.53 17.62 -18.73
N GLU A 311 -3.23 17.02 -17.58
CA GLU A 311 -4.17 16.18 -16.82
C GLU A 311 -5.41 16.99 -16.40
N ARG A 312 -5.24 18.20 -15.85
CA ARG A 312 -6.37 19.05 -15.44
C ARG A 312 -7.28 19.43 -16.60
N VAL A 313 -6.70 19.73 -17.77
CA VAL A 313 -7.48 20.02 -18.99
C VAL A 313 -8.22 18.77 -19.46
N THR A 314 -7.56 17.61 -19.50
CA THR A 314 -8.20 16.32 -19.83
C THR A 314 -9.33 15.98 -18.85
N GLU A 315 -9.14 16.20 -17.54
CA GLU A 315 -10.16 15.97 -16.52
C GLU A 315 -11.37 16.88 -16.69
N MET A 316 -11.16 18.18 -16.92
CA MET A 316 -12.25 19.12 -17.20
C MET A 316 -13.08 18.67 -18.41
N LEU A 317 -12.42 18.25 -19.51
CA LEU A 317 -13.11 17.71 -20.68
C LEU A 317 -13.84 16.42 -20.36
N GLY A 318 -13.22 15.52 -19.59
CA GLY A 318 -13.84 14.31 -19.08
C GLY A 318 -15.12 14.60 -18.30
N ASP A 319 -15.14 15.65 -17.46
CA ASP A 319 -16.31 16.07 -16.69
C ASP A 319 -17.42 16.70 -17.53
N LEU A 320 -17.07 17.25 -18.68
CA LEU A 320 -18.03 17.71 -19.69
C LEU A 320 -18.59 16.56 -20.56
N GLY A 321 -18.18 15.30 -20.32
CA GLY A 321 -18.66 14.12 -21.05
C GLY A 321 -17.70 13.57 -22.09
N TYR A 322 -16.51 14.14 -22.25
CA TYR A 322 -15.55 13.77 -23.30
C TYR A 322 -14.53 12.73 -22.79
N ALA A 323 -14.92 11.45 -22.69
CA ALA A 323 -14.07 10.40 -22.10
C ALA A 323 -12.77 10.12 -22.88
N PHE A 324 -12.75 10.41 -24.18
CA PHE A 324 -11.63 10.14 -25.07
C PHE A 324 -10.90 11.43 -25.48
N ALA A 325 -11.02 12.49 -24.68
CA ALA A 325 -10.32 13.74 -24.92
C ALA A 325 -8.80 13.51 -24.93
N ASN A 326 -8.14 14.01 -25.97
CA ASN A 326 -6.71 13.90 -26.17
C ASN A 326 -6.08 15.29 -26.09
N VAL A 327 -5.24 15.50 -25.08
CA VAL A 327 -4.55 16.78 -24.84
C VAL A 327 -3.06 16.53 -24.94
N ASN A 328 -2.41 17.15 -25.92
CA ASN A 328 -0.99 16.98 -26.15
C ASN A 328 -0.25 18.30 -25.93
N SER A 329 0.83 18.27 -25.16
CA SER A 329 1.73 19.41 -24.99
C SER A 329 2.90 19.29 -25.96
N ILE A 330 3.04 20.26 -26.85
CA ILE A 330 4.11 20.33 -27.84
C ILE A 330 5.02 21.50 -27.44
N PRO A 331 6.22 21.22 -26.91
CA PRO A 331 7.22 22.27 -26.65
C PRO A 331 7.93 22.65 -27.96
N ASP A 332 8.01 23.94 -28.22
CA ASP A 332 8.85 24.54 -29.26
C ASP A 332 10.05 25.22 -28.59
N ILE A 333 11.23 24.65 -28.79
CA ILE A 333 12.45 24.99 -28.06
C ILE A 333 13.30 25.92 -28.90
N ASP A 334 13.54 27.13 -28.39
CA ASP A 334 14.50 28.06 -28.97
C ASP A 334 15.87 27.92 -28.29
N GLU A 335 16.76 27.21 -28.97
CA GLU A 335 18.12 26.92 -28.49
C GLU A 335 19.00 28.17 -28.33
N ALA A 336 18.70 29.27 -29.05
CA ALA A 336 19.52 30.48 -29.04
C ALA A 336 19.15 31.40 -27.87
N SER A 337 17.85 31.61 -27.64
CA SER A 337 17.34 32.43 -26.53
C SER A 337 17.22 31.67 -25.21
N LYS A 338 17.31 30.33 -25.24
CA LYS A 338 17.02 29.44 -24.08
C LYS A 338 15.59 29.62 -23.56
N GLU A 339 14.67 29.86 -24.48
CA GLU A 339 13.25 30.01 -24.20
C GLU A 339 12.44 28.88 -24.84
N ILE A 340 11.27 28.58 -24.27
CA ILE A 340 10.34 27.57 -24.78
C ILE A 340 8.96 28.18 -24.93
N ASP A 341 8.33 27.92 -26.08
CA ASP A 341 6.89 28.11 -26.27
C ASP A 341 6.18 26.76 -26.10
N ILE A 342 5.18 26.70 -25.23
CA ILE A 342 4.43 25.46 -25.00
C ILE A 342 3.05 25.59 -25.65
N THR A 343 2.77 24.73 -26.61
CA THR A 343 1.45 24.65 -27.24
C THR A 343 0.69 23.44 -26.72
N PHE A 344 -0.44 23.68 -26.05
CA PHE A 344 -1.40 22.65 -25.69
C PHE A 344 -2.40 22.48 -26.84
N PHE A 345 -2.34 21.33 -27.50
CA PHE A 345 -3.28 20.92 -28.55
C PHE A 345 -4.40 20.08 -27.93
N VAL A 346 -5.64 20.58 -28.01
CA VAL A 346 -6.83 19.99 -27.39
C VAL A 346 -7.74 19.40 -28.47
N ASP A 347 -8.00 18.10 -28.36
CA ASP A 347 -9.02 17.40 -29.13
C ASP A 347 -10.02 16.73 -28.16
N PRO A 348 -11.23 17.27 -27.98
CA PRO A 348 -12.20 16.73 -27.05
C PRO A 348 -12.85 15.44 -27.57
N GLY A 349 -12.83 15.18 -28.88
CA GLY A 349 -13.61 14.09 -29.46
C GLY A 349 -15.12 14.24 -29.22
N LYS A 350 -15.83 13.11 -29.11
CA LYS A 350 -17.29 13.09 -28.89
C LYS A 350 -17.63 12.95 -27.41
N ARG A 351 -18.76 13.56 -27.01
CA ARG A 351 -19.38 13.27 -25.71
C ARG A 351 -19.93 11.86 -25.70
N VAL A 352 -19.78 11.19 -24.56
CA VAL A 352 -20.20 9.81 -24.34
C VAL A 352 -21.03 9.66 -23.07
N TYR A 353 -21.87 8.65 -23.05
CA TYR A 353 -22.63 8.23 -21.87
C TYR A 353 -22.10 6.91 -21.35
N VAL A 354 -22.20 6.71 -20.04
CA VAL A 354 -21.92 5.43 -19.41
C VAL A 354 -23.11 4.51 -19.61
N ARG A 355 -22.92 3.45 -20.39
CA ARG A 355 -23.99 2.47 -20.66
C ARG A 355 -24.23 1.57 -19.45
N ARG A 356 -23.17 0.98 -18.90
CA ARG A 356 -23.20 0.08 -17.73
C ARG A 356 -21.95 0.21 -16.87
N VAL A 357 -22.09 -0.10 -15.58
CA VAL A 357 -20.98 -0.31 -14.65
C VAL A 357 -20.90 -1.80 -14.36
N ASN A 358 -19.90 -2.45 -14.96
CA ASN A 358 -19.65 -3.88 -14.75
C ASN A 358 -18.65 -4.06 -13.61
N MET A 359 -18.92 -5.00 -12.70
CA MET A 359 -18.06 -5.30 -11.56
C MET A 359 -17.59 -6.75 -11.63
N GLY A 360 -16.34 -7.01 -11.24
CA GLY A 360 -15.79 -8.35 -11.22
C GLY A 360 -14.62 -8.52 -10.26
N GLY A 361 -14.38 -9.75 -9.84
CA GLY A 361 -13.33 -10.12 -8.87
C GLY A 361 -13.76 -10.04 -7.39
N ASN A 362 -15.00 -9.61 -7.12
CA ASN A 362 -15.64 -9.62 -5.81
C ASN A 362 -16.31 -10.99 -5.54
N ASN A 363 -15.52 -12.02 -5.27
CA ASN A 363 -16.04 -13.38 -5.07
C ASN A 363 -16.71 -13.55 -3.71
N GLU A 364 -16.12 -12.97 -2.66
CA GLU A 364 -16.63 -12.99 -1.30
C GLU A 364 -17.54 -11.78 -1.02
N THR A 365 -17.23 -10.62 -1.61
CA THR A 365 -17.96 -9.37 -1.40
C THR A 365 -19.15 -9.24 -2.33
N ARG A 366 -20.31 -8.90 -1.79
CA ARG A 366 -21.51 -8.66 -2.60
C ARG A 366 -21.35 -7.45 -3.51
N ASP A 367 -21.89 -7.55 -4.73
CA ASP A 367 -21.89 -6.47 -5.72
C ASP A 367 -22.44 -5.15 -5.16
N GLU A 368 -23.49 -5.21 -4.31
CA GLU A 368 -24.11 -4.04 -3.69
C GLU A 368 -23.11 -3.18 -2.89
N VAL A 369 -22.07 -3.80 -2.32
CA VAL A 369 -21.04 -3.13 -1.52
C VAL A 369 -20.13 -2.27 -2.40
N LEU A 370 -19.83 -2.74 -3.61
CA LEU A 370 -19.04 -1.98 -4.58
C LEU A 370 -19.91 -0.93 -5.26
N ARG A 371 -21.15 -1.30 -5.63
CA ARG A 371 -22.06 -0.44 -6.38
C ARG A 371 -22.46 0.82 -5.63
N ARG A 372 -22.65 0.75 -4.32
CA ARG A 372 -22.94 1.92 -3.48
C ARG A 372 -21.78 2.92 -3.37
N GLU A 373 -20.55 2.53 -3.69
CA GLU A 373 -19.40 3.45 -3.72
C GLU A 373 -19.26 4.19 -5.06
N MET A 374 -20.02 3.80 -6.08
CA MET A 374 -19.96 4.43 -7.40
C MET A 374 -20.63 5.80 -7.37
N ARG A 375 -19.87 6.84 -7.72
CA ARG A 375 -20.37 8.18 -8.00
C ARG A 375 -20.78 8.34 -9.46
N GLN A 376 -20.10 7.65 -10.37
CA GLN A 376 -20.51 7.58 -11.77
C GLN A 376 -21.74 6.68 -11.89
N MET A 377 -22.84 7.25 -12.35
CA MET A 377 -24.09 6.52 -12.56
C MET A 377 -24.14 5.87 -13.94
N GLU A 378 -24.84 4.75 -14.04
CA GLU A 378 -25.24 4.15 -15.31
C GLU A 378 -26.27 5.04 -16.02
N SER A 379 -26.27 5.02 -17.35
CA SER A 379 -27.13 5.86 -18.21
C SER A 379 -26.98 7.38 -18.00
N ALA A 380 -25.89 7.82 -17.38
CA ALA A 380 -25.54 9.21 -17.24
C ALA A 380 -24.39 9.59 -18.19
N TRP A 381 -24.16 10.89 -18.34
CA TRP A 381 -22.94 11.39 -18.98
C TRP A 381 -21.71 10.86 -18.25
N PHE A 382 -20.66 10.58 -19.02
CA PHE A 382 -19.37 10.25 -18.44
C PHE A 382 -18.80 11.46 -17.68
N SER A 383 -18.25 11.23 -16.49
CA SER A 383 -17.42 12.20 -15.77
C SER A 383 -16.16 11.52 -15.27
N ALA A 384 -15.01 12.06 -15.68
CA ALA A 384 -13.71 11.58 -15.20
C ALA A 384 -13.58 11.76 -13.69
N ALA A 385 -14.03 12.89 -13.13
CA ALA A 385 -14.02 13.14 -11.70
C ALA A 385 -14.87 12.12 -10.93
N GLN A 386 -16.08 11.79 -11.41
CA GLN A 386 -16.93 10.79 -10.75
C GLN A 386 -16.31 9.39 -10.79
N VAL A 387 -15.69 8.99 -11.92
CA VAL A 387 -15.00 7.69 -12.02
C VAL A 387 -13.78 7.65 -11.10
N LYS A 388 -12.97 8.72 -11.06
CA LYS A 388 -11.81 8.85 -10.17
C LYS A 388 -12.24 8.79 -8.70
N GLU A 389 -13.33 9.48 -8.35
CA GLU A 389 -13.86 9.46 -6.99
C GLU A 389 -14.42 8.07 -6.61
N SER A 390 -15.12 7.41 -7.53
CA SER A 390 -15.59 6.03 -7.33
C SER A 390 -14.42 5.08 -7.04
N LYS A 391 -13.32 5.19 -7.80
CA LYS A 391 -12.09 4.41 -7.57
C LYS A 391 -11.50 4.70 -6.19
N LYS A 392 -11.38 5.98 -5.81
CA LYS A 392 -10.86 6.37 -4.49
C LYS A 392 -11.71 5.80 -3.35
N ARG A 393 -13.03 5.87 -3.45
CA ARG A 393 -13.95 5.32 -2.45
C ARG A 393 -13.83 3.81 -2.32
N LEU A 394 -13.74 3.09 -3.45
CA LEU A 394 -13.48 1.64 -3.44
C LEU A 394 -12.13 1.29 -2.80
N GLN A 395 -11.08 2.05 -3.08
CA GLN A 395 -9.76 1.87 -2.45
C GLN A 395 -9.79 2.16 -0.94
N ARG A 396 -10.59 3.15 -0.51
CA ARG A 396 -10.76 3.50 0.92
C ARG A 396 -11.51 2.44 1.73
N LEU A 397 -12.25 1.51 1.10
CA LEU A 397 -12.90 0.41 1.81
C LEU A 397 -11.92 -0.54 2.48
N ASP A 398 -10.68 -0.60 1.99
CA ASP A 398 -9.63 -1.50 2.48
C ASP A 398 -9.99 -3.00 2.38
N TYR A 399 -10.90 -3.36 1.45
CA TYR A 399 -11.29 -4.74 1.17
C TYR A 399 -10.48 -5.37 0.02
N PHE A 400 -9.81 -4.53 -0.76
CA PHE A 400 -9.17 -4.91 -2.01
C PHE A 400 -7.68 -4.55 -1.96
N GLU A 401 -6.84 -5.44 -2.48
CA GLU A 401 -5.42 -5.16 -2.73
C GLU A 401 -5.27 -4.22 -3.93
N GLU A 402 -6.05 -4.47 -4.98
CA GLU A 402 -6.04 -3.67 -6.20
C GLU A 402 -7.46 -3.36 -6.67
N VAL A 403 -7.67 -2.12 -7.11
CA VAL A 403 -8.90 -1.66 -7.77
C VAL A 403 -8.53 -1.10 -9.13
N HIS A 404 -8.91 -1.82 -10.17
CA HIS A 404 -8.68 -1.44 -11.56
C HIS A 404 -9.99 -0.99 -12.19
N VAL A 405 -9.99 0.20 -12.80
CA VAL A 405 -11.17 0.75 -13.48
C VAL A 405 -10.79 1.05 -14.92
N GLU A 406 -11.40 0.35 -15.85
CA GLU A 406 -11.24 0.53 -17.29
C GLU A 406 -12.52 1.13 -17.88
N THR A 407 -12.37 2.02 -18.86
CA THR A 407 -13.51 2.66 -19.52
C THR A 407 -13.49 2.41 -21.04
N PRO A 408 -13.60 1.14 -21.49
CA PRO A 408 -13.55 0.83 -22.91
C PRO A 408 -14.76 1.41 -23.67
N ALA A 409 -14.52 1.81 -24.91
CA ALA A 409 -15.58 2.15 -25.84
C ALA A 409 -16.45 0.92 -26.13
N VAL A 410 -17.77 1.13 -26.24
CA VAL A 410 -18.70 0.05 -26.60
C VAL A 410 -18.54 -0.28 -28.09
N PRO A 411 -18.22 -1.52 -28.47
CA PRO A 411 -18.11 -1.91 -29.87
C PRO A 411 -19.42 -1.63 -30.63
N GLY A 412 -19.32 -0.91 -31.75
CA GLY A 412 -20.47 -0.56 -32.58
C GLY A 412 -21.23 0.71 -32.17
N SER A 413 -20.83 1.39 -31.10
CA SER A 413 -21.33 2.73 -30.73
C SER A 413 -20.16 3.73 -30.69
N THR A 414 -20.43 4.99 -31.01
CA THR A 414 -19.44 6.08 -30.96
C THR A 414 -19.65 7.06 -29.80
N ASP A 415 -20.70 6.84 -29.02
CA ASP A 415 -21.22 7.73 -27.98
C ASP A 415 -21.46 7.00 -26.64
N GLN A 416 -20.94 5.78 -26.50
CA GLN A 416 -21.12 4.95 -25.30
C GLN A 416 -19.81 4.34 -24.81
N VAL A 417 -19.68 4.29 -23.50
CA VAL A 417 -18.59 3.61 -22.78
C VAL A 417 -19.18 2.70 -21.71
N ASP A 418 -18.50 1.59 -21.44
CA ASP A 418 -18.76 0.81 -20.23
C ASP A 418 -17.70 1.17 -19.19
N VAL A 419 -18.07 1.16 -17.91
CA VAL A 419 -17.12 1.31 -16.79
C VAL A 419 -16.92 -0.08 -16.20
N ASN A 420 -15.75 -0.68 -16.41
CA ASN A 420 -15.41 -2.00 -15.92
C ASN A 420 -14.54 -1.87 -14.67
N VAL A 421 -15.11 -2.21 -13.52
CA VAL A 421 -14.42 -2.26 -12.23
C VAL A 421 -13.98 -3.69 -11.98
N ARG A 422 -12.68 -3.94 -11.93
CA ARG A 422 -12.09 -5.21 -11.48
C ARG A 422 -11.40 -5.00 -10.15
N VAL A 423 -11.71 -5.84 -9.18
CA VAL A 423 -11.10 -5.80 -7.85
C VAL A 423 -10.38 -7.10 -7.54
N THR A 424 -9.30 -7.02 -6.78
CA THR A 424 -8.62 -8.18 -6.21
C THR A 424 -8.86 -8.15 -4.70
N GLU A 425 -9.68 -9.06 -4.19
CA GLU A 425 -9.99 -9.14 -2.76
C GLU A 425 -8.78 -9.59 -1.95
N LYS A 426 -8.58 -8.95 -0.79
CA LYS A 426 -7.57 -9.35 0.21
C LYS A 426 -8.27 -9.88 1.47
N PRO A 427 -7.54 -10.52 2.41
CA PRO A 427 -8.10 -10.85 3.71
C PRO A 427 -8.65 -9.60 4.43
N MET A 428 -9.97 -9.59 4.71
CA MET A 428 -10.69 -8.44 5.30
C MET A 428 -10.80 -8.52 6.84
N GLY A 429 -10.16 -9.53 7.43
CA GLY A 429 -10.08 -9.75 8.85
C GLY A 429 -8.75 -9.29 9.40
N SER A 430 -8.78 -8.60 10.53
CA SER A 430 -7.59 -8.22 11.27
C SER A 430 -7.63 -8.80 12.67
N LEU A 431 -6.48 -9.38 13.06
CA LEU A 431 -6.19 -9.76 14.44
C LEU A 431 -5.13 -8.79 14.95
N GLY A 432 -5.47 -8.03 15.97
CA GLY A 432 -4.56 -7.15 16.68
C GLY A 432 -4.22 -7.73 18.04
N ALA A 433 -2.93 -7.76 18.37
CA ALA A 433 -2.48 -7.94 19.74
C ALA A 433 -1.37 -6.94 19.99
N GLY A 434 -1.39 -6.27 21.13
CA GLY A 434 -0.39 -5.27 21.48
C GLY A 434 -0.13 -5.26 22.97
N ILE A 435 1.09 -4.83 23.30
CA ILE A 435 1.50 -4.53 24.65
C ILE A 435 1.97 -3.09 24.62
N GLY A 436 1.41 -2.28 25.51
CA GLY A 436 1.80 -0.91 25.76
C GLY A 436 2.29 -0.74 27.19
N PHE A 437 2.88 0.41 27.46
CA PHE A 437 3.20 0.83 28.81
C PHE A 437 2.94 2.32 28.94
N SER A 438 2.31 2.72 30.04
CA SER A 438 2.27 4.12 30.50
C SER A 438 2.67 4.19 31.96
N GLN A 439 3.15 5.35 32.40
CA GLN A 439 3.51 5.55 33.81
C GLN A 439 2.28 5.46 34.74
N SER A 440 1.13 5.97 34.31
CA SER A 440 -0.11 5.94 35.10
C SER A 440 -0.85 4.61 35.13
N GLN A 441 -0.69 3.73 34.14
CA GLN A 441 -1.48 2.48 34.04
C GLN A 441 -0.63 1.22 33.95
N GLY A 442 0.69 1.36 34.08
CA GLY A 442 1.64 0.28 33.94
C GLY A 442 1.55 -0.42 32.58
N ALA A 443 1.63 -1.76 32.60
CA ALA A 443 1.54 -2.58 31.40
C ALA A 443 0.08 -2.65 30.89
N ILE A 444 -0.11 -2.31 29.62
CA ILE A 444 -1.40 -2.36 28.94
C ILE A 444 -1.38 -3.49 27.92
N PHE A 445 -2.33 -4.40 28.00
CA PHE A 445 -2.50 -5.48 27.04
C PHE A 445 -3.77 -5.22 26.24
N ASN A 446 -3.64 -5.19 24.91
CA ASN A 446 -4.77 -5.10 24.01
C ASN A 446 -4.82 -6.31 23.09
N ALA A 447 -6.00 -6.88 22.91
CA ALA A 447 -6.26 -7.91 21.92
C ALA A 447 -7.56 -7.57 21.21
N SER A 448 -7.59 -7.63 19.88
CA SER A 448 -8.77 -7.34 19.10
C SER A 448 -8.87 -8.23 17.88
N ILE A 449 -10.09 -8.53 17.50
CA ILE A 449 -10.42 -9.18 16.24
C ILE A 449 -11.49 -8.34 15.57
N SER A 450 -11.29 -8.02 14.30
CA SER A 450 -12.23 -7.24 13.50
C SER A 450 -12.39 -7.86 12.13
N GLN A 451 -13.62 -7.97 11.66
CA GLN A 451 -13.95 -8.36 10.30
C GLN A 451 -14.70 -7.20 9.65
N ASN A 452 -14.05 -6.47 8.74
CA ASN A 452 -14.61 -5.23 8.17
C ASN A 452 -15.65 -5.46 7.06
N ASN A 453 -15.74 -6.70 6.54
CA ASN A 453 -16.70 -7.13 5.53
C ASN A 453 -17.27 -8.51 5.92
N PHE A 454 -17.96 -8.56 7.05
CA PHE A 454 -18.50 -9.79 7.61
C PHE A 454 -19.49 -10.44 6.64
N LEU A 455 -19.20 -11.68 6.23
CA LEU A 455 -19.99 -12.45 5.25
C LEU A 455 -20.22 -11.72 3.91
N GLY A 456 -19.29 -10.87 3.49
CA GLY A 456 -19.38 -10.16 2.22
C GLY A 456 -20.39 -9.00 2.16
N THR A 457 -20.96 -8.61 3.30
CA THR A 457 -22.06 -7.64 3.38
C THR A 457 -21.63 -6.17 3.48
N GLY A 458 -20.34 -5.92 3.58
CA GLY A 458 -19.74 -4.62 3.91
C GLY A 458 -20.03 -4.15 5.34
N LYS A 459 -20.50 -5.04 6.21
CA LYS A 459 -20.75 -4.78 7.64
C LYS A 459 -19.50 -5.15 8.45
N ARG A 460 -19.24 -4.40 9.50
CA ARG A 460 -18.12 -4.64 10.41
C ARG A 460 -18.58 -5.32 11.70
N VAL A 461 -17.87 -6.35 12.13
CA VAL A 461 -18.00 -6.95 13.46
C VAL A 461 -16.63 -6.93 14.12
N SER A 462 -16.56 -6.48 15.36
CA SER A 462 -15.31 -6.48 16.12
C SER A 462 -15.51 -6.86 17.57
N ALA A 463 -14.53 -7.55 18.12
CA ALA A 463 -14.38 -7.80 19.54
C ALA A 463 -13.02 -7.27 19.99
N ALA A 464 -12.96 -6.61 21.14
CA ALA A 464 -11.71 -6.12 21.69
C ALA A 464 -11.67 -6.27 23.21
N LEU A 465 -10.49 -6.58 23.71
CA LEU A 465 -10.07 -6.62 25.09
C LEU A 465 -8.97 -5.58 25.28
N ASN A 466 -9.11 -4.70 26.26
CA ASN A 466 -8.03 -3.82 26.72
C ASN A 466 -7.95 -3.95 28.24
N THR A 467 -6.79 -4.36 28.76
CA THR A 467 -6.57 -4.53 30.20
C THR A 467 -5.27 -3.87 30.63
N SER A 468 -5.28 -3.24 31.78
CA SER A 468 -4.12 -2.64 32.47
C SER A 468 -4.27 -2.84 33.98
N SER A 469 -3.38 -2.27 34.80
CA SER A 469 -3.56 -2.31 36.26
C SER A 469 -4.89 -1.66 36.67
N ALA A 470 -5.23 -0.53 36.05
CA ALA A 470 -6.40 0.27 36.40
C ALA A 470 -7.68 -0.02 35.60
N ASN A 471 -7.58 -0.53 34.37
CA ASN A 471 -8.75 -0.67 33.49
C ASN A 471 -8.89 -2.10 32.96
N THR A 472 -10.11 -2.61 32.88
CA THR A 472 -10.46 -3.81 32.11
C THR A 472 -11.68 -3.55 31.26
N ILE A 473 -11.52 -3.59 29.94
CA ILE A 473 -12.54 -3.27 28.96
C ILE A 473 -12.73 -4.47 28.02
N TYR A 474 -13.93 -5.03 28.00
CA TYR A 474 -14.38 -5.96 26.95
C TYR A 474 -15.40 -5.23 26.08
N SER A 475 -15.23 -5.27 24.77
CA SER A 475 -16.16 -4.63 23.83
C SER A 475 -16.50 -5.54 22.66
N LEU A 476 -17.77 -5.53 22.28
CA LEU A 476 -18.30 -6.14 21.07
C LEU A 476 -19.02 -5.04 20.30
N ALA A 477 -18.69 -4.88 19.02
CA ALA A 477 -19.32 -3.88 18.17
C ALA A 477 -19.72 -4.49 16.83
N TYR A 478 -20.91 -4.10 16.38
CA TYR A 478 -21.40 -4.33 15.03
C TYR A 478 -21.63 -2.97 14.37
N THR A 479 -21.27 -2.81 13.10
CA THR A 479 -21.54 -1.58 12.36
C THR A 479 -22.00 -1.90 10.95
N ASN A 480 -23.17 -1.38 10.57
CA ASN A 480 -23.58 -1.28 9.18
C ASN A 480 -23.26 0.14 8.67
N PRO A 481 -22.22 0.32 7.84
CA PRO A 481 -21.85 1.65 7.35
C PRO A 481 -22.89 2.28 6.42
N TYR A 482 -23.71 1.46 5.75
CA TYR A 482 -24.80 1.89 4.87
C TYR A 482 -26.12 1.30 5.34
N TYR A 483 -26.60 1.78 6.49
CA TYR A 483 -27.96 1.48 6.93
C TYR A 483 -29.00 2.15 6.03
N THR A 484 -28.68 3.33 5.51
CA THR A 484 -29.41 3.98 4.41
C THR A 484 -28.54 4.03 3.15
N VAL A 485 -29.17 4.29 2.00
CA VAL A 485 -28.51 4.42 0.70
C VAL A 485 -27.49 5.58 0.71
N ASP A 486 -27.78 6.65 1.45
CA ASP A 486 -26.93 7.86 1.52
C ASP A 486 -25.70 7.71 2.44
N GLY A 487 -25.45 6.52 3.00
CA GLY A 487 -24.28 6.28 3.85
C GLY A 487 -24.47 6.64 5.32
N ILE A 488 -25.72 6.73 5.79
CA ILE A 488 -25.98 6.79 7.23
C ILE A 488 -25.60 5.43 7.82
N SER A 489 -24.62 5.45 8.72
CA SER A 489 -24.16 4.26 9.44
C SER A 489 -25.03 3.99 10.67
N ARG A 490 -25.25 2.71 10.99
CA ARG A 490 -25.88 2.27 12.25
C ARG A 490 -25.01 1.22 12.93
N GLY A 491 -24.66 1.45 14.18
CA GLY A 491 -23.90 0.52 15.00
C GLY A 491 -24.65 0.07 16.25
N PHE A 492 -24.22 -1.07 16.77
CA PHE A 492 -24.60 -1.60 18.08
C PHE A 492 -23.32 -1.93 18.84
N ASN A 493 -23.23 -1.48 20.09
CA ASN A 493 -22.09 -1.68 20.97
C ASN A 493 -22.55 -2.38 22.25
N LEU A 494 -21.78 -3.37 22.68
CA LEU A 494 -21.86 -3.96 24.02
C LEU A 494 -20.48 -3.80 24.64
N SER A 495 -20.40 -3.22 25.83
CA SER A 495 -19.13 -3.00 26.53
C SER A 495 -19.27 -3.34 28.00
N TYR A 496 -18.28 -4.01 28.57
CA TYR A 496 -18.07 -4.08 30.00
C TYR A 496 -16.79 -3.30 30.32
N LYS A 497 -16.84 -2.40 31.29
CA LYS A 497 -15.70 -1.61 31.76
C LYS A 497 -15.61 -1.71 33.27
N ALA A 498 -14.50 -2.26 33.76
CA ALA A 498 -14.10 -2.15 35.16
C ALA A 498 -12.97 -1.12 35.26
N THR A 499 -13.08 -0.14 36.15
CA THR A 499 -12.05 0.87 36.42
C THR A 499 -11.76 0.91 37.91
N ASP A 500 -10.50 0.74 38.27
CA ASP A 500 -9.97 0.98 39.61
C ASP A 500 -9.26 2.33 39.61
N PHE A 501 -9.82 3.31 40.33
CA PHE A 501 -9.30 4.67 40.38
C PHE A 501 -8.14 4.80 41.38
N GLU A 502 -7.98 3.85 42.31
CA GLU A 502 -6.84 3.82 43.21
C GLU A 502 -5.55 3.48 42.44
N GLU A 503 -5.63 2.58 41.45
CA GLU A 503 -4.50 2.17 40.59
C GLU A 503 -3.98 3.25 39.63
N VAL A 504 -4.61 4.44 39.60
CA VAL A 504 -4.14 5.61 38.84
C VAL A 504 -3.79 6.80 39.74
N ASP A 505 -3.54 6.56 41.02
CA ASP A 505 -3.23 7.59 42.03
C ASP A 505 -4.30 8.69 42.11
N THR A 506 -5.58 8.27 42.07
CA THR A 506 -6.73 9.17 42.29
C THR A 506 -7.59 8.67 43.45
N ALA A 507 -8.71 9.34 43.72
CA ALA A 507 -9.59 8.99 44.83
C ALA A 507 -10.00 7.49 44.83
N ARG A 508 -10.11 6.92 46.04
CA ARG A 508 -10.21 5.46 46.26
C ARG A 508 -11.59 4.89 46.02
N TYR A 509 -11.88 4.52 44.77
CA TYR A 509 -13.11 3.85 44.38
C TYR A 509 -12.97 3.01 43.10
N LEU A 510 -13.94 2.13 42.87
CA LEU A 510 -14.01 1.27 41.71
C LEU A 510 -15.37 1.39 41.03
N ILE A 511 -15.36 1.27 39.70
CA ILE A 511 -16.55 1.29 38.85
C ILE A 511 -16.60 0.02 38.02
N ASP A 512 -17.73 -0.67 38.08
CA ASP A 512 -18.09 -1.70 37.11
C ASP A 512 -19.27 -1.20 36.29
N SER A 513 -19.12 -1.08 34.97
CA SER A 513 -20.21 -0.69 34.08
C SER A 513 -20.42 -1.67 32.93
N PHE A 514 -21.69 -1.94 32.63
CA PHE A 514 -22.12 -2.64 31.43
C PHE A 514 -22.94 -1.67 30.56
N VAL A 515 -22.45 -1.41 29.36
CA VAL A 515 -23.00 -0.45 28.42
C VAL A 515 -23.53 -1.18 27.19
N ALA A 516 -24.82 -1.00 26.89
CA ALA A 516 -25.44 -1.47 25.66
C ALA A 516 -25.98 -0.28 24.86
N GLY A 517 -25.47 -0.08 23.65
CA GLY A 517 -25.77 1.11 22.88
C GLY A 517 -26.16 0.87 21.43
N VAL A 518 -26.78 1.90 20.87
CA VAL A 518 -27.01 2.06 19.43
C VAL A 518 -26.47 3.42 19.01
N ASN A 519 -25.80 3.46 17.86
CA ASN A 519 -25.25 4.71 17.34
C ASN A 519 -25.60 4.91 15.86
N PHE A 520 -25.82 6.15 15.46
CA PHE A 520 -26.05 6.55 14.07
C PHE A 520 -25.02 7.58 13.65
N GLY A 521 -24.25 7.29 12.61
CA GLY A 521 -23.24 8.21 12.07
C GLY A 521 -23.67 8.73 10.71
N LEU A 522 -23.82 10.06 10.60
CA LEU A 522 -24.19 10.77 9.38
C LEU A 522 -22.96 11.51 8.83
N PRO A 523 -22.39 11.07 7.68
CA PRO A 523 -21.39 11.86 6.97
C PRO A 523 -22.08 13.04 6.28
N THR A 524 -21.83 14.27 6.74
CA THR A 524 -22.41 15.48 6.13
C THR A 524 -21.54 16.04 5.01
N SER A 525 -20.24 15.72 5.03
CA SER A 525 -19.28 16.01 3.97
C SER A 525 -18.18 14.93 3.98
N GLU A 526 -17.12 15.10 3.20
CA GLU A 526 -15.94 14.23 3.26
C GLU A 526 -15.10 14.47 4.54
N THR A 527 -15.28 15.61 5.20
CA THR A 527 -14.51 16.02 6.41
C THR A 527 -15.38 16.08 7.67
N ASP A 528 -16.69 16.18 7.52
CA ASP A 528 -17.64 16.43 8.61
C ASP A 528 -18.53 15.22 8.88
N ARG A 529 -18.68 14.87 10.15
CA ARG A 529 -19.51 13.76 10.60
C ARG A 529 -20.30 14.13 11.85
N LEU A 530 -21.59 13.79 11.83
CA LEU A 530 -22.44 13.79 13.00
C LEU A 530 -22.58 12.35 13.52
N LEU A 531 -22.55 12.19 14.85
CA LEU A 531 -22.76 10.93 15.54
C LEU A 531 -23.82 11.13 16.61
N PHE A 532 -24.91 10.39 16.51
CA PHE A 532 -25.91 10.27 17.56
C PHE A 532 -25.69 8.94 18.29
N THR A 533 -25.74 8.93 19.62
CA THR A 533 -25.65 7.72 20.44
C THR A 533 -26.82 7.65 21.41
N LEU A 534 -27.24 6.43 21.71
CA LEU A 534 -28.18 6.13 22.77
C LEU A 534 -27.67 4.87 23.48
N ASP A 535 -27.25 5.03 24.73
CA ASP A 535 -26.53 4.04 25.52
C ASP A 535 -27.29 3.75 26.81
N LEU A 536 -27.59 2.49 27.08
CA LEU A 536 -28.07 2.02 28.38
C LEU A 536 -26.85 1.59 29.20
N ASP A 537 -26.62 2.27 30.32
CA ASP A 537 -25.48 2.05 31.21
C ASP A 537 -25.96 1.52 32.56
N SER A 538 -25.51 0.31 32.91
CA SER A 538 -25.68 -0.27 34.24
C SER A 538 -24.36 -0.17 34.98
N THR A 539 -24.28 0.72 35.96
CA THR A 539 -23.07 1.03 36.72
C THR A 539 -23.21 0.61 38.19
N THR A 540 -22.16 -0.01 38.73
CA THR A 540 -21.99 -0.29 40.15
C THR A 540 -20.78 0.49 40.68
N PHE A 541 -21.05 1.42 41.60
CA PHE A 541 -20.06 2.23 42.29
C PHE A 541 -19.63 1.58 43.61
N LYS A 542 -18.36 1.22 43.72
CA LYS A 542 -17.79 0.58 44.91
C LYS A 542 -16.79 1.51 45.55
N LEU A 543 -16.92 1.73 46.86
CA LEU A 543 -15.90 2.46 47.61
C LEU A 543 -14.68 1.56 47.84
N GLY A 544 -13.48 2.16 47.77
CA GLY A 544 -12.21 1.51 48.12
C GLY A 544 -11.95 1.48 49.63
N ASP A 545 -10.72 1.15 50.01
CA ASP A 545 -10.28 1.15 51.41
C ASP A 545 -10.08 2.59 51.93
N ASP A 546 -10.65 2.87 53.11
CA ASP A 546 -10.72 4.22 53.71
C ASP A 546 -11.19 5.34 52.75
N PRO A 547 -12.43 5.27 52.24
CA PRO A 547 -12.89 6.19 51.23
C PRO A 547 -13.12 7.58 51.83
N SER A 548 -12.90 8.62 51.02
CA SER A 548 -13.11 10.01 51.42
C SER A 548 -14.57 10.30 51.75
N ARG A 549 -14.79 11.36 52.53
CA ARG A 549 -16.14 11.77 52.95
C ARG A 549 -17.00 12.13 51.75
N GLU A 550 -16.42 12.75 50.73
CA GLU A 550 -17.11 13.17 49.51
C GLU A 550 -17.68 11.95 48.76
N LEU A 551 -16.90 10.87 48.63
CA LEU A 551 -17.35 9.62 47.99
C LEU A 551 -18.42 8.88 48.82
N LYS A 552 -18.29 8.85 50.16
CA LYS A 552 -19.29 8.27 51.06
C LYS A 552 -20.63 9.00 50.94
N THR A 553 -20.60 10.34 51.03
CA THR A 553 -21.79 11.18 50.88
C THR A 553 -22.44 10.96 49.51
N TYR A 554 -21.64 10.91 48.43
CA TYR A 554 -22.17 10.66 47.09
C TYR A 554 -22.92 9.32 46.99
N GLN A 555 -22.34 8.24 47.53
CA GLN A 555 -22.98 6.92 47.55
C GLN A 555 -24.24 6.89 48.43
N ASP A 556 -24.23 7.58 49.57
CA ASP A 556 -25.38 7.65 50.48
C ASP A 556 -26.57 8.40 49.83
N GLU A 557 -26.28 9.42 49.02
CA GLU A 557 -27.29 10.25 48.33
C GLU A 557 -27.81 9.63 47.03
N ASN A 558 -26.93 9.01 46.22
CA ASN A 558 -27.24 8.58 44.86
C ASN A 558 -27.28 7.05 44.70
N GLY A 559 -26.88 6.30 45.73
CA GLY A 559 -26.88 4.84 45.73
C GLY A 559 -25.61 4.21 45.17
N ARG A 560 -25.54 2.88 45.31
CA ARG A 560 -24.43 2.04 44.85
C ARG A 560 -24.58 1.59 43.40
N ASP A 561 -25.78 1.18 43.03
CA ASP A 561 -26.10 0.62 41.72
C ASP A 561 -27.05 1.58 41.00
N SER A 562 -26.78 1.84 39.73
CA SER A 562 -27.54 2.78 38.92
C SER A 562 -27.71 2.28 37.49
N ILE A 563 -28.90 2.49 36.92
CA ILE A 563 -29.18 2.31 35.50
C ILE A 563 -29.53 3.66 34.88
N SER A 564 -28.75 4.09 33.89
CA SER A 564 -28.96 5.35 33.18
C SER A 564 -29.09 5.13 31.68
N LEU A 565 -30.03 5.84 31.06
CA LEU A 565 -30.18 5.88 29.60
C LEU A 565 -29.59 7.19 29.09
N ASN A 566 -28.43 7.14 28.44
CA ASN A 566 -27.69 8.31 28.00
C ASN A 566 -27.89 8.56 26.50
N ALA A 567 -28.27 9.79 26.13
CA ALA A 567 -28.34 10.24 24.75
C ALA A 567 -27.15 11.17 24.45
N GLY A 568 -26.46 10.93 23.33
CA GLY A 568 -25.28 11.70 22.91
C GLY A 568 -25.40 12.26 21.51
N LEU A 569 -24.82 13.44 21.30
CA LEU A 569 -24.63 14.05 19.98
C LEU A 569 -23.19 14.54 19.87
N SER A 570 -22.48 14.13 18.82
CA SER A 570 -21.15 14.61 18.51
C SER A 570 -21.05 15.08 17.06
N TRP A 571 -20.42 16.22 16.86
CA TRP A 571 -19.96 16.70 15.56
C TRP A 571 -18.44 16.64 15.54
N SER A 572 -17.87 16.12 14.45
CA SER A 572 -16.44 16.13 14.22
C SER A 572 -16.12 16.64 12.82
N HIS A 573 -15.09 17.48 12.72
CA HIS A 573 -14.49 17.95 11.49
C HIS A 573 -13.02 17.54 11.47
N ASP A 574 -12.59 16.79 10.44
CA ASP A 574 -11.20 16.39 10.26
C ASP A 574 -10.71 16.76 8.86
N SER A 575 -9.84 17.77 8.78
CA SER A 575 -9.19 18.25 7.56
C SER A 575 -7.67 18.03 7.58
N ARG A 576 -7.18 17.21 8.52
CA ARG A 576 -5.75 16.94 8.64
C ARG A 576 -5.22 16.20 7.41
N ASP A 577 -4.03 16.59 6.97
CA ASP A 577 -3.29 15.93 5.89
C ASP A 577 -2.86 14.49 6.24
N SER A 578 -2.62 14.22 7.52
CA SER A 578 -2.23 12.91 8.04
C SER A 578 -2.83 12.64 9.42
N ALA A 579 -3.32 11.41 9.64
CA ALA A 579 -3.94 11.03 10.91
C ALA A 579 -2.91 10.88 12.06
N LEU A 580 -1.69 10.43 11.75
CA LEU A 580 -0.65 10.11 12.74
C LEU A 580 0.38 11.23 12.91
N MET A 581 0.75 11.88 11.81
CA MET A 581 1.79 12.90 11.78
C MET A 581 1.32 14.10 10.95
N PRO A 582 0.24 14.80 11.37
CA PRO A 582 -0.29 15.94 10.64
C PRO A 582 0.72 17.09 10.56
N THR A 583 0.73 17.81 9.44
CA THR A 583 1.51 19.04 9.24
C THR A 583 0.65 20.25 8.85
N GLU A 584 -0.57 19.98 8.37
CA GLU A 584 -1.55 20.97 7.94
C GLU A 584 -2.97 20.52 8.28
N GLY A 585 -3.86 21.48 8.49
CA GLY A 585 -5.28 21.26 8.68
C GLY A 585 -5.67 21.17 10.16
N GLY A 586 -6.91 20.78 10.42
CA GLY A 586 -7.45 20.78 11.78
C GLY A 586 -8.35 19.61 12.10
N TYR A 587 -8.40 19.25 13.37
CA TYR A 587 -9.38 18.36 13.96
C TYR A 587 -10.19 19.12 14.99
N GLN A 588 -11.50 19.13 14.83
CA GLN A 588 -12.42 19.68 15.82
C GLN A 588 -13.45 18.63 16.18
N ARG A 589 -13.78 18.55 17.47
CA ARG A 589 -14.86 17.71 17.97
C ARG A 589 -15.65 18.46 19.02
N VAL A 590 -16.95 18.58 18.80
CA VAL A 590 -17.92 18.99 19.82
C VAL A 590 -18.72 17.75 20.17
N ALA A 591 -18.86 17.44 21.46
CA ALA A 591 -19.70 16.33 21.89
C ALA A 591 -20.46 16.71 23.16
N GLY A 592 -21.76 16.44 23.16
CA GLY A 592 -22.61 16.55 24.34
C GLY A 592 -23.32 15.24 24.61
N SER A 593 -23.52 14.91 25.88
CA SER A 593 -24.31 13.78 26.34
C SER A 593 -25.21 14.18 27.49
N VAL A 594 -26.37 13.56 27.60
CA VAL A 594 -27.34 13.80 28.67
C VAL A 594 -28.01 12.47 29.03
N SER A 595 -28.04 12.15 30.31
CA SER A 595 -28.90 11.06 30.82
C SER A 595 -30.34 11.48 30.63
N ILE A 596 -31.23 10.59 30.21
CA ILE A 596 -32.64 10.91 29.95
C ILE A 596 -33.39 10.96 31.29
N PRO A 597 -34.29 11.94 31.52
CA PRO A 597 -35.08 12.02 32.74
C PRO A 597 -35.78 10.70 33.09
N GLY A 598 -35.72 10.32 34.37
CA GLY A 598 -36.18 9.00 34.86
C GLY A 598 -35.13 7.90 34.84
N SER A 599 -33.87 8.25 34.53
CA SER A 599 -32.68 7.44 34.85
C SER A 599 -32.37 7.52 36.34
N ASP A 600 -31.62 6.55 36.89
CA ASP A 600 -31.20 6.60 38.30
C ASP A 600 -30.19 7.74 38.55
N LEU A 601 -29.31 7.99 37.56
CA LEU A 601 -28.43 9.16 37.54
C LEU A 601 -28.80 10.08 36.39
N GLU A 602 -28.99 11.35 36.72
CA GLU A 602 -29.42 12.43 35.83
C GLU A 602 -28.29 13.48 35.74
N TYR A 603 -27.50 13.42 34.67
CA TYR A 603 -26.40 14.36 34.44
C TYR A 603 -26.25 14.69 32.95
N TYR A 604 -25.47 15.73 32.66
CA TYR A 604 -25.07 16.06 31.31
C TYR A 604 -23.59 16.41 31.25
N LYS A 605 -22.99 16.19 30.08
CA LYS A 605 -21.60 16.51 29.79
C LYS A 605 -21.49 17.16 28.43
N PHE A 606 -20.52 18.05 28.32
CA PHE A 606 -20.13 18.75 27.12
C PHE A 606 -18.61 18.74 27.02
N THR A 607 -18.09 18.46 25.82
CA THR A 607 -16.67 18.46 25.53
C THR A 607 -16.41 19.14 24.19
N TYR A 608 -15.32 19.90 24.14
CA TYR A 608 -14.81 20.50 22.92
C TYR A 608 -13.32 20.26 22.81
N THR A 609 -12.90 19.61 21.73
CA THR A 609 -11.49 19.38 21.40
C THR A 609 -11.16 20.08 20.10
N ASN A 610 -10.06 20.81 20.09
CA ASN A 610 -9.49 21.47 18.92
C ASN A 610 -8.02 21.08 18.78
N LYS A 611 -7.62 20.69 17.57
CA LYS A 611 -6.21 20.55 17.16
C LYS A 611 -6.05 21.25 15.83
N TYR A 612 -5.09 22.14 15.71
CA TYR A 612 -4.86 22.90 14.48
C TYR A 612 -3.37 22.94 14.16
N TYR A 613 -3.03 22.58 12.92
CA TYR A 613 -1.65 22.48 12.45
C TYR A 613 -1.42 23.50 11.35
N ILE A 614 -0.45 24.39 11.56
CA ILE A 614 -0.08 25.47 10.65
C ILE A 614 1.35 25.22 10.18
N PRO A 615 1.60 24.91 8.90
CA PRO A 615 2.96 24.80 8.39
C PRO A 615 3.61 26.20 8.40
N LEU A 616 4.63 26.39 9.24
CA LEU A 616 5.43 27.62 9.27
C LEU A 616 6.49 27.61 8.15
N SER A 617 6.96 26.42 7.78
CA SER A 617 7.84 26.16 6.64
C SER A 617 7.70 24.71 6.18
N ASN A 618 8.54 24.25 5.23
CA ASN A 618 8.59 22.84 4.83
C ASN A 618 9.09 21.89 5.95
N THR A 619 9.58 22.44 7.06
CA THR A 619 10.22 21.67 8.14
C THR A 619 9.56 21.92 9.50
N PHE A 620 9.03 23.13 9.74
CA PHE A 620 8.44 23.51 11.01
C PHE A 620 6.92 23.61 10.91
N THR A 621 6.22 23.02 11.86
CA THR A 621 4.75 23.10 11.99
C THR A 621 4.41 23.63 13.38
N LEU A 622 3.55 24.65 13.45
CA LEU A 622 2.93 25.07 14.70
C LEU A 622 1.67 24.23 14.93
N ALA A 623 1.62 23.54 16.06
CA ALA A 623 0.44 22.85 16.57
C ALA A 623 -0.19 23.67 17.69
N LEU A 624 -1.50 23.85 17.59
CA LEU A 624 -2.33 24.47 18.62
C LEU A 624 -3.35 23.42 19.05
N GLU A 625 -3.38 23.09 20.33
CA GLU A 625 -4.38 22.17 20.88
C GLU A 625 -5.16 22.85 22.02
N GLY A 626 -6.45 22.55 22.09
CA GLY A 626 -7.33 23.01 23.16
C GLY A 626 -8.34 21.93 23.50
N ASP A 627 -8.56 21.72 24.79
CA ASP A 627 -9.52 20.74 25.30
C ASP A 627 -10.29 21.33 26.48
N PHE A 628 -11.60 21.46 26.26
CA PHE A 628 -12.59 22.00 27.18
C PHE A 628 -13.56 20.89 27.55
N GLY A 629 -13.85 20.74 28.84
CA GLY A 629 -14.87 19.83 29.35
C GLY A 629 -15.74 20.52 30.38
N TYR A 630 -17.04 20.33 30.33
CA TYR A 630 -17.98 20.77 31.35
C TYR A 630 -19.05 19.71 31.58
N GLY A 631 -19.45 19.47 32.81
CA GLY A 631 -20.54 18.57 33.14
C GLY A 631 -21.21 18.99 34.42
N ASP A 632 -22.46 18.57 34.59
CA ASP A 632 -23.19 18.82 35.84
C ASP A 632 -24.31 17.80 36.02
N SER A 633 -24.78 17.66 37.25
CA SER A 633 -25.99 16.88 37.53
C SER A 633 -27.25 17.73 37.41
N TYR A 634 -28.39 17.07 37.34
CA TYR A 634 -29.70 17.72 37.40
C TYR A 634 -30.74 16.76 37.99
N GLY A 635 -31.95 17.26 38.22
CA GLY A 635 -33.06 16.42 38.69
C GLY A 635 -32.81 15.89 40.11
N SER A 636 -32.79 14.56 40.25
CA SER A 636 -32.61 13.91 41.57
C SER A 636 -31.15 13.66 41.96
N THR A 637 -30.22 13.79 41.02
CA THR A 637 -28.79 13.55 41.25
C THR A 637 -28.11 14.79 41.85
N THR A 638 -27.43 14.60 42.98
CA THR A 638 -26.93 15.73 43.79
C THR A 638 -25.68 16.40 43.23
N LYS A 639 -24.77 15.61 42.65
CA LYS A 639 -23.53 16.07 42.02
C LYS A 639 -23.21 15.25 40.78
N LEU A 640 -22.36 15.77 39.89
CA LEU A 640 -21.81 14.99 38.78
C LEU A 640 -21.17 13.70 39.33
N PRO A 641 -21.45 12.51 38.75
CA PRO A 641 -20.85 11.28 39.22
C PRO A 641 -19.32 11.35 39.24
N PRO A 642 -18.62 10.92 40.32
CA PRO A 642 -17.16 11.06 40.42
C PRO A 642 -16.38 10.45 39.25
N TRP A 643 -16.85 9.32 38.71
CA TRP A 643 -16.23 8.65 37.55
C TRP A 643 -16.46 9.36 36.21
N GLU A 644 -17.34 10.37 36.21
CA GLU A 644 -17.60 11.25 35.08
C GLU A 644 -16.85 12.58 35.19
N ASN A 645 -16.10 12.82 36.28
CA ASN A 645 -15.26 13.99 36.43
C ASN A 645 -14.17 14.06 35.34
N PHE A 646 -13.72 15.27 35.08
CA PHE A 646 -12.56 15.54 34.25
C PHE A 646 -11.29 15.57 35.10
N PHE A 647 -10.17 15.21 34.48
CA PHE A 647 -8.84 15.23 35.09
C PHE A 647 -7.84 15.92 34.16
N ALA A 648 -6.79 16.51 34.74
CA ALA A 648 -5.68 17.11 34.03
C ALA A 648 -4.35 16.82 34.76
N GLY A 649 -3.25 17.17 34.11
CA GLY A 649 -1.90 16.69 34.45
C GLY A 649 -1.48 15.54 33.53
N GLY A 650 -0.18 15.45 33.27
CA GLY A 650 0.39 14.36 32.50
C GLY A 650 0.52 14.58 31.00
N ARG A 651 0.93 13.53 30.27
CA ARG A 651 1.37 13.62 28.86
C ARG A 651 0.29 14.15 27.92
N LYS A 652 -0.98 13.90 28.22
CA LYS A 652 -2.12 14.23 27.36
C LYS A 652 -2.70 15.62 27.60
N THR A 653 -2.32 16.31 28.68
CA THR A 653 -2.88 17.62 29.03
C THR A 653 -1.78 18.62 29.35
N VAL A 654 -1.27 18.65 30.58
CA VAL A 654 -0.22 19.56 31.04
C VAL A 654 1.02 18.76 31.42
N ARG A 655 1.96 18.61 30.48
CA ARG A 655 3.19 17.83 30.67
C ARG A 655 4.04 18.42 31.80
N GLY A 656 4.79 17.59 32.52
CA GLY A 656 5.60 18.03 33.67
C GLY A 656 4.87 17.97 35.01
N PHE A 657 3.53 17.94 35.00
CA PHE A 657 2.70 17.56 36.16
C PHE A 657 2.33 16.08 36.02
N LYS A 658 2.15 15.38 37.15
CA LYS A 658 1.80 13.95 37.16
C LYS A 658 0.42 13.72 36.51
N ASP A 659 0.21 12.54 35.90
CA ASP A 659 -1.11 12.19 35.34
C ASP A 659 -2.21 12.36 36.41
N PHE A 660 -3.32 13.01 36.06
CA PHE A 660 -4.52 13.22 36.88
C PHE A 660 -4.36 14.07 38.15
N SER A 661 -3.18 14.63 38.44
CA SER A 661 -2.91 15.31 39.71
C SER A 661 -3.45 16.74 39.81
N LEU A 662 -3.83 17.38 38.70
CA LEU A 662 -4.29 18.77 38.69
C LEU A 662 -5.79 18.87 38.97
N GLY A 663 -6.15 19.79 39.87
CA GLY A 663 -7.53 20.15 40.18
C GLY A 663 -7.95 19.82 41.63
N PRO A 664 -9.26 19.70 41.90
CA PRO A 664 -9.77 19.46 43.25
C PRO A 664 -9.31 18.12 43.83
N ARG A 665 -8.98 18.15 45.12
CA ARG A 665 -8.62 16.99 45.93
C ARG A 665 -9.72 16.71 46.96
N ASP A 666 -9.88 15.44 47.33
CA ASP A 666 -10.87 15.03 48.33
C ASP A 666 -10.37 15.18 49.77
N SER A 667 -11.18 14.79 50.76
CA SER A 667 -10.81 14.87 52.18
C SER A 667 -9.68 13.94 52.62
N GLN A 668 -9.22 13.02 51.76
CA GLN A 668 -8.03 12.19 51.96
C GLN A 668 -6.80 12.74 51.23
N ASP A 669 -6.91 13.94 50.67
CA ASP A 669 -5.86 14.60 49.88
C ASP A 669 -5.53 13.86 48.56
N GLU A 670 -6.49 13.09 48.04
CA GLU A 670 -6.36 12.39 46.76
C GLU A 670 -7.05 13.18 45.63
N PRO A 671 -6.52 13.19 44.38
CA PRO A 671 -7.17 13.84 43.26
C PRO A 671 -8.57 13.26 42.98
N LEU A 672 -9.61 14.11 43.03
CA LEU A 672 -11.00 13.72 42.75
C LEU A 672 -11.44 14.10 41.33
N GLY A 673 -10.71 15.03 40.71
CA GLY A 673 -11.12 15.68 39.48
C GLY A 673 -12.25 16.69 39.72
N GLY A 674 -12.84 17.18 38.63
CA GLY A 674 -13.85 18.22 38.71
C GLY A 674 -14.79 18.26 37.52
N ASN A 675 -15.78 19.13 37.59
CA ASN A 675 -16.86 19.23 36.62
C ASN A 675 -16.56 20.23 35.47
N LEU A 676 -15.45 20.97 35.55
CA LEU A 676 -14.93 21.83 34.49
C LEU A 676 -13.45 21.55 34.23
N LYS A 677 -13.05 21.39 32.97
CA LYS A 677 -11.65 21.24 32.52
C LYS A 677 -11.32 22.27 31.46
N LEU A 678 -10.18 22.93 31.63
CA LEU A 678 -9.62 23.88 30.68
C LEU A 678 -8.16 23.54 30.45
N THR A 679 -7.81 23.10 29.24
CA THR A 679 -6.42 22.80 28.88
C THR A 679 -6.10 23.32 27.48
N GLY A 680 -4.86 23.73 27.27
CA GLY A 680 -4.36 24.23 26.01
C GLY A 680 -2.87 23.96 25.85
N ASN A 681 -2.45 23.76 24.60
CA ASN A 681 -1.09 23.50 24.23
C ASN A 681 -0.71 24.33 22.98
N ILE A 682 0.50 24.89 23.01
CA ILE A 682 1.16 25.47 21.86
C ILE A 682 2.46 24.71 21.66
N GLU A 683 2.65 24.10 20.49
CA GLU A 683 3.81 23.26 20.23
C GLU A 683 4.41 23.51 18.84
N VAL A 684 5.71 23.75 18.76
CA VAL A 684 6.44 23.84 17.49
C VAL A 684 7.06 22.49 17.20
N LEU A 685 6.55 21.83 16.17
CA LEU A 685 6.95 20.51 15.71
C LEU A 685 7.98 20.63 14.58
N PHE A 686 8.99 19.78 14.60
CA PHE A 686 10.02 19.69 13.57
C PHE A 686 10.56 18.26 13.48
N PRO A 687 11.07 17.82 12.33
CA PRO A 687 11.65 16.50 12.21
C PRO A 687 12.95 16.39 13.00
N ALA A 688 13.37 15.15 13.27
CA ALA A 688 14.70 14.91 13.81
C ALA A 688 15.78 15.50 12.87
N PRO A 689 16.90 16.06 13.41
CA PRO A 689 18.00 16.61 12.61
C PRO A 689 18.78 15.54 11.80
N PHE A 690 18.33 14.29 11.83
CA PHE A 690 18.89 13.16 11.13
C PHE A 690 17.95 12.75 9.98
N LYS A 691 18.29 13.12 8.73
CA LYS A 691 17.48 12.90 7.49
C LYS A 691 16.88 11.50 7.35
N LEU A 692 17.60 10.46 7.76
CA LEU A 692 17.15 9.06 7.68
C LEU A 692 15.94 8.71 8.56
N MET A 693 15.62 9.54 9.57
CA MET A 693 14.46 9.35 10.46
C MET A 693 13.46 10.51 10.39
N GLU A 694 13.62 11.41 9.42
CA GLU A 694 12.80 12.62 9.27
C GLU A 694 11.30 12.31 9.20
N LYS A 695 10.94 11.18 8.58
CA LYS A 695 9.54 10.74 8.41
C LYS A 695 9.01 9.84 9.54
N SER A 696 9.86 9.40 10.46
CA SER A 696 9.50 8.47 11.53
C SER A 696 9.63 9.09 12.92
N ILE A 697 10.46 10.13 13.07
CA ILE A 697 10.66 10.85 14.33
C ILE A 697 10.25 12.31 14.15
N ARG A 698 9.43 12.79 15.07
CA ARG A 698 9.04 14.19 15.20
C ARG A 698 9.42 14.67 16.59
N LEU A 699 10.09 15.80 16.64
CA LEU A 699 10.43 16.49 17.87
C LEU A 699 9.51 17.70 18.04
N GLY A 700 9.33 18.14 19.27
CA GLY A 700 8.51 19.31 19.58
C GLY A 700 9.11 20.16 20.70
N LEU A 701 8.85 21.45 20.65
CA LEU A 701 9.01 22.38 21.76
C LEU A 701 7.63 22.87 22.16
N PHE A 702 7.23 22.68 23.41
CA PHE A 702 5.86 22.94 23.84
C PHE A 702 5.76 23.94 25.01
N VAL A 703 4.60 24.56 25.08
CA VAL A 703 4.08 25.25 26.26
C VAL A 703 2.68 24.71 26.49
N ASP A 704 2.46 24.12 27.67
CA ASP A 704 1.15 23.60 28.09
C ASP A 704 0.60 24.48 29.20
N ALA A 705 -0.71 24.67 29.24
CA ALA A 705 -1.40 25.34 30.32
C ALA A 705 -2.77 24.71 30.55
N GLY A 706 -3.17 24.54 31.81
CA GLY A 706 -4.51 24.08 32.11
C GLY A 706 -4.74 23.76 33.58
N ASN A 707 -6.01 23.54 33.92
CA ASN A 707 -6.44 23.04 35.21
C ASN A 707 -7.84 22.41 35.12
N VAL A 708 -8.26 21.78 36.21
CA VAL A 708 -9.60 21.27 36.46
C VAL A 708 -10.19 21.98 37.68
N TYR A 709 -11.50 22.19 37.67
CA TYR A 709 -12.23 22.91 38.72
C TYR A 709 -13.52 22.18 39.10
N ASP A 710 -13.97 22.34 40.34
CA ASP A 710 -15.33 21.99 40.80
C ASP A 710 -16.14 23.29 41.00
N ILE A 711 -16.93 23.64 39.99
CA ILE A 711 -17.71 24.88 39.97
C ILE A 711 -19.13 24.72 40.49
N THR A 712 -19.45 23.62 41.20
CA THR A 712 -20.78 23.44 41.82
C THR A 712 -21.05 24.51 42.88
N ASP A 713 -20.04 24.81 43.72
CA ASP A 713 -20.16 25.81 44.81
C ASP A 713 -19.03 26.86 44.80
N THR A 714 -18.11 26.80 43.83
CA THR A 714 -16.95 27.70 43.73
C THR A 714 -16.89 28.39 42.35
N SER A 715 -16.19 29.53 42.29
CA SER A 715 -15.93 30.23 41.03
C SER A 715 -14.58 29.83 40.45
N VAL A 716 -14.45 29.85 39.11
CA VAL A 716 -13.17 29.61 38.44
C VAL A 716 -12.13 30.66 38.83
N GLU A 717 -11.04 30.22 39.46
CA GLU A 717 -9.90 31.06 39.77
C GLU A 717 -8.79 30.88 38.72
N LEU A 718 -8.63 31.89 37.85
CA LEU A 718 -7.60 31.86 36.79
C LEU A 718 -6.17 31.79 37.32
N GLY A 719 -5.95 32.12 38.59
CA GLY A 719 -4.65 31.99 39.27
C GLY A 719 -4.21 30.54 39.47
N GLU A 720 -5.15 29.60 39.52
CA GLU A 720 -4.89 28.16 39.70
C GLU A 720 -4.44 27.46 38.40
N ILE A 721 -4.44 28.16 37.26
CA ILE A 721 -3.96 27.58 36.00
C ILE A 721 -2.48 27.22 36.15
N ARG A 722 -2.17 25.94 36.00
CA ARG A 722 -0.79 25.44 35.94
C ARG A 722 -0.28 25.46 34.52
N TYR A 723 0.99 25.79 34.34
CA TYR A 723 1.63 25.82 33.04
C TYR A 723 3.07 25.32 33.10
N SER A 724 3.51 24.77 31.98
CA SER A 724 4.82 24.15 31.84
C SER A 724 5.38 24.40 30.44
N THR A 725 6.67 24.16 30.29
CA THR A 725 7.33 24.15 28.97
C THR A 725 8.32 23.02 28.89
N GLY A 726 8.62 22.57 27.68
CA GLY A 726 9.51 21.43 27.53
C GLY A 726 9.79 21.02 26.10
N VAL A 727 10.37 19.84 26.01
CA VAL A 727 10.66 19.17 24.73
C VAL A 727 9.89 17.86 24.65
N SER A 728 9.38 17.55 23.46
CA SER A 728 8.67 16.30 23.17
C SER A 728 9.37 15.54 22.05
N GLY A 729 9.17 14.23 22.01
CA GLY A 729 9.62 13.35 20.95
C GLY A 729 8.57 12.30 20.66
N PHE A 730 8.24 12.14 19.39
CA PHE A 730 7.37 11.11 18.87
C PHE A 730 8.15 10.25 17.88
N TRP A 731 8.14 8.93 18.07
CA TRP A 731 8.75 7.98 17.15
C TRP A 731 7.75 6.91 16.76
N LEU A 732 7.45 6.84 15.46
CA LEU A 732 6.71 5.73 14.88
C LEU A 732 7.70 4.58 14.58
N SER A 733 7.86 3.66 15.53
CA SER A 733 8.74 2.51 15.39
C SER A 733 8.05 1.34 14.66
N PRO A 734 8.80 0.35 14.15
CA PRO A 734 8.22 -0.89 13.63
C PRO A 734 7.39 -1.69 14.65
N PHE A 735 7.55 -1.40 15.95
CA PHE A 735 6.87 -2.10 17.05
C PHE A 735 5.72 -1.28 17.68
N GLY A 736 5.46 -0.07 17.17
CA GLY A 736 4.43 0.83 17.68
C GLY A 736 4.91 2.27 17.87
N ALA A 737 3.96 3.14 18.18
CA ALA A 737 4.21 4.54 18.50
C ALA A 737 4.88 4.67 19.88
N PHE A 738 5.85 5.57 19.97
CA PHE A 738 6.53 5.93 21.20
C PHE A 738 6.48 7.45 21.37
N GLY A 739 5.97 7.90 22.52
CA GLY A 739 5.92 9.31 22.87
C GLY A 739 6.73 9.55 24.13
N ILE A 740 7.60 10.56 24.11
CA ILE A 740 8.35 11.06 25.26
C ILE A 740 8.15 12.55 25.41
N SER A 741 8.19 13.04 26.64
CA SER A 741 8.25 14.44 26.96
C SER A 741 9.09 14.71 28.19
N PHE A 742 9.82 15.81 28.16
CA PHE A 742 10.50 16.40 29.30
C PHE A 742 9.85 17.75 29.56
N GLY A 743 8.95 17.83 30.55
CA GLY A 743 8.21 19.03 30.92
C GLY A 743 8.76 19.66 32.20
N ILE A 744 8.96 20.97 32.18
CA ILE A 744 9.37 21.77 33.34
C ILE A 744 8.16 22.61 33.76
N PRO A 745 7.53 22.29 34.92
CA PRO A 745 6.52 23.14 35.54
C PRO A 745 7.09 24.54 35.83
N LEU A 746 6.38 25.59 35.44
CA LEU A 746 6.84 26.97 35.60
C LEU A 746 6.22 27.67 36.81
N ASN A 747 5.07 27.21 37.29
CA ASN A 747 4.35 27.77 38.44
C ASN A 747 3.79 26.69 39.38
N ALA A 748 4.51 25.58 39.57
CA ALA A 748 4.10 24.55 40.52
C ALA A 748 4.08 25.10 41.96
N GLU A 749 3.02 24.78 42.69
CA GLU A 749 2.83 25.07 44.11
C GLU A 749 3.20 23.85 44.98
N SER A 750 3.13 23.99 46.31
CA SER A 750 3.62 22.95 47.25
C SER A 750 2.79 21.67 47.27
N ASP A 751 1.53 21.76 46.86
CA ASP A 751 0.53 20.71 46.76
C ASP A 751 0.48 20.04 45.37
N ASP A 752 1.17 20.61 44.38
CA ASP A 752 1.22 20.02 43.04
C ASP A 752 2.19 18.83 42.96
N GLU A 753 1.73 17.72 42.40
CA GLU A 753 2.58 16.59 42.05
C GLU A 753 3.21 16.77 40.66
N THR A 754 4.54 16.73 40.60
CA THR A 754 5.30 16.94 39.35
C THR A 754 5.93 15.66 38.83
N GLU A 755 5.98 15.52 37.51
CA GLU A 755 6.63 14.42 36.82
C GLU A 755 7.34 14.95 35.56
N ILE A 756 8.63 15.25 35.69
CA ILE A 756 9.40 15.94 34.65
C ILE A 756 9.58 15.08 33.39
N PHE A 757 9.86 13.79 33.55
CA PHE A 757 10.06 12.86 32.44
C PHE A 757 8.85 11.96 32.28
N GLN A 758 8.23 12.03 31.11
CA GLN A 758 7.01 11.31 30.79
C GLN A 758 7.16 10.51 29.51
N PHE A 759 6.65 9.28 29.49
CA PHE A 759 6.71 8.41 28.32
C PHE A 759 5.52 7.47 28.21
N ALA A 760 5.18 7.11 26.98
CA ALA A 760 4.22 6.06 26.67
C ALA A 760 4.67 5.27 25.44
N PHE A 761 4.38 3.98 25.44
CA PHE A 761 4.74 3.05 24.38
C PHE A 761 3.54 2.24 23.91
N GLY A 762 3.47 1.97 22.61
CA GLY A 762 2.54 1.01 22.00
C GLY A 762 1.10 1.50 22.02
N SER A 763 0.18 0.65 22.48
CA SER A 763 -1.27 0.93 22.53
C SER A 763 -1.69 1.99 23.54
N ALA A 764 -0.76 2.44 24.39
CA ALA A 764 -0.97 3.55 25.31
C ALA A 764 -0.92 4.93 24.63
N PHE A 765 -0.46 5.00 23.37
CA PHE A 765 -0.14 6.24 22.66
C PHE A 765 -1.37 7.07 22.33
#